data_AF-A0A2K5JM52-F1
#
_entry.id   AF-A0A2K5JM52-F1
#
_cell.length_a   1.000
_cell.length_b   1.000
_cell.length_c   1.000
_cell.angle_alpha   90.00
_cell.angle_beta   90.00
_cell.angle_gamma   90.00
#
_symmetry.space_group_name_H-M   'P 1'
#
loop_
_entity.id
_entity.type
_entity.pdbx_description
1 polymer ?
#
loop_
_entity_poly.entity_id
_entity_poly.type
_entity_poly.pdbx_seq_one_letter_code
_entity_poly.pdbx_strand_id
1 'polypeptide(L)'
;MLHHIEEPCSLGAHAAVIVPPTWIIKVKKPQNSLKASNRKKKRTSFKRKASKRGMEQENKGRPFVIKPISSPLMKPLLVFVNPKSGGNQGTKVLQMFMWYLNPRQVFDLSQEGPKDALELYRKVPNLRILACGGDGTVGWILSILDELQLSPQPPVGVLPLGTGNDLARTLNWGGGYTDEPVSKILCQVEDGTIVQLDRWNLHVERNPDLPPEELEDGVCKLPLNVFNNYFSLGFDAHVTLEFHESREANPEKFNSRFRNKMFYAGAAFSDFLQRSSRDLSKHVKVVCDGTDLTPKIQELKFQCIVFLNIPRYCAGTMPWGNPGDHHDFEPQRHDDGYIEVIGFTMASLAALQVGGHGERLHQCREVMLLTYKSIPMQVDGEPCRLAPAMIRISLRNQANMVQKSKRRTSMPLLNDPQSVPDRLRIRVNKISLQDYEGFHYDKEKLREASISDWLRTIAGELVQSFGAIPLGILVVRGDCDLETCRMYIDRLQEDLQSVSSGSQRVHYQDHETSFPRALSAQRLSPRWCFLDATSADRFYRIDRSQEHLHFVMEISQDEIFILDPDMVVSQPAGTPPGMPDLVVEQASGSPVSSEDHAILQAVIAGDLMKLIESYKNGGSLLIQGPDHCSLLHYAAKTGNGEIVKYILDHGPSELLDMADSETGETALHKAACQRNRAVCQLLVDAGASLRKTDSKGKTPQERAQQAGDPDLAAYLESRQNYKVIGHEDLETAV
;
A
#
# COMPACT_ATOMS: atom_id res chain seq x y z
N MET A 1 14.05 -34.01 -12.84
CA MET A 1 14.46 -32.59 -12.88
C MET A 1 13.64 -31.84 -11.84
N LEU A 2 14.24 -31.61 -10.67
CA LEU A 2 13.78 -30.58 -9.74
C LEU A 2 14.21 -29.25 -10.40
N HIS A 3 13.26 -28.54 -11.00
CA HIS A 3 13.51 -27.16 -11.40
C HIS A 3 13.80 -26.36 -10.13
N HIS A 4 15.07 -26.00 -9.94
CA HIS A 4 15.46 -25.02 -8.96
C HIS A 4 14.78 -23.70 -9.32
N ILE A 5 13.90 -23.22 -8.44
CA ILE A 5 13.33 -21.86 -8.52
C ILE A 5 14.45 -20.94 -8.05
N GLU A 6 15.33 -20.54 -8.97
CA GLU A 6 16.52 -19.72 -8.68
C GLU A 6 16.24 -18.21 -8.70
N GLU A 7 15.11 -17.76 -9.23
CA GLU A 7 14.73 -16.36 -9.17
C GLU A 7 14.01 -16.03 -7.84
N PRO A 8 14.56 -15.12 -7.01
CA PRO A 8 13.87 -14.64 -5.83
C PRO A 8 12.62 -13.87 -6.26
N CYS A 9 11.45 -14.33 -5.79
CA CYS A 9 10.19 -13.64 -6.07
C CYS A 9 10.18 -12.26 -5.38
N SER A 10 10.31 -11.19 -6.17
CA SER A 10 10.27 -9.80 -5.69
C SER A 10 8.88 -9.34 -5.23
N LEU A 11 7.85 -10.20 -5.37
CA LEU A 11 6.42 -9.88 -5.16
C LEU A 11 5.88 -8.80 -6.12
N GLY A 12 6.71 -8.29 -7.04
CA GLY A 12 6.34 -7.34 -8.08
C GLY A 12 5.93 -5.96 -7.54
N ALA A 13 5.19 -5.21 -8.36
CA ALA A 13 4.78 -3.84 -8.07
C ALA A 13 3.88 -3.69 -6.82
N HIS A 14 3.28 -4.78 -6.34
CA HIS A 14 2.36 -4.80 -5.20
C HIS A 14 2.99 -5.41 -3.95
N ALA A 15 4.33 -5.48 -3.88
CA ALA A 15 5.07 -6.10 -2.79
C ALA A 15 4.66 -5.55 -1.41
N ALA A 16 4.35 -4.25 -1.31
CA ALA A 16 3.96 -3.61 -0.05
C ALA A 16 2.64 -4.15 0.53
N VAL A 17 1.71 -4.60 -0.32
CA VAL A 17 0.38 -5.09 0.11
C VAL A 17 0.29 -6.62 0.17
N ILE A 18 1.25 -7.33 -0.42
CA ILE A 18 1.31 -8.80 -0.42
C ILE A 18 1.95 -9.30 0.87
N VAL A 19 1.31 -10.27 1.53
CA VAL A 19 1.87 -11.04 2.65
C VAL A 19 2.85 -12.06 2.06
N PRO A 20 4.16 -11.92 2.33
CA PRO A 20 5.16 -12.80 1.76
C PRO A 20 4.97 -14.25 2.23
N PRO A 21 5.27 -15.26 1.38
CA PRO A 21 5.25 -16.66 1.80
C PRO A 21 6.12 -16.95 3.03
N THR A 22 7.21 -16.18 3.22
CA THR A 22 8.13 -16.29 4.36
C THR A 22 7.47 -15.98 5.71
N TRP A 23 6.35 -15.23 5.73
CA TRP A 23 5.59 -14.96 6.95
C TRP A 23 4.68 -16.13 7.36
N ILE A 24 4.40 -17.06 6.46
CA ILE A 24 3.45 -18.16 6.68
C ILE A 24 4.18 -19.39 7.19
N ILE A 25 4.04 -19.66 8.49
CA ILE A 25 4.72 -20.79 9.14
C ILE A 25 3.73 -21.92 9.35
N LYS A 26 3.99 -23.07 8.72
CA LYS A 26 3.21 -24.30 8.95
C LYS A 26 3.38 -24.79 10.38
N VAL A 27 2.27 -24.99 11.08
CA VAL A 27 2.29 -25.54 12.44
C VAL A 27 2.47 -27.05 12.34
N LYS A 28 3.55 -27.60 12.90
CA LYS A 28 3.73 -29.05 12.99
C LYS A 28 2.66 -29.61 13.93
N LYS A 29 1.76 -30.47 13.41
CA LYS A 29 0.89 -31.26 14.29
C LYS A 29 1.80 -32.14 15.16
N PRO A 30 1.58 -32.22 16.49
CA PRO A 30 2.27 -33.21 17.30
C PRO A 30 1.94 -34.59 16.73
N GLN A 31 2.96 -35.29 16.23
CA GLN A 31 2.82 -36.71 15.89
C GLN A 31 2.52 -37.45 17.19
N ASN A 32 1.28 -37.90 17.34
CA ASN A 32 1.00 -38.95 18.32
C ASN A 32 1.83 -40.16 17.90
N SER A 33 2.85 -40.46 18.69
CA SER A 33 3.69 -41.64 18.52
C SER A 33 2.80 -42.87 18.39
N LEU A 34 2.98 -43.62 17.30
CA LEU A 34 2.48 -44.98 17.16
C LEU A 34 2.90 -45.80 18.38
N LYS A 35 1.94 -46.21 19.23
CA LYS A 35 2.05 -47.42 20.06
C LYS A 35 0.68 -47.84 20.62
N ALA A 36 0.37 -49.11 20.33
CA ALA A 36 -0.60 -50.01 20.96
C ALA A 36 -2.10 -49.75 20.75
N SER A 37 -2.65 -50.44 19.74
CA SER A 37 -4.03 -50.90 19.74
C SER A 37 -4.24 -51.99 20.80
N ASN A 38 -5.50 -52.14 21.21
CA ASN A 38 -6.11 -53.21 22.01
C ASN A 38 -5.98 -53.16 23.54
N ARG A 39 -6.99 -52.56 24.18
CA ARG A 39 -7.93 -53.33 25.01
C ARG A 39 -9.18 -52.51 25.38
N LYS A 40 -10.34 -53.06 25.00
CA LYS A 40 -11.68 -52.67 25.46
C LYS A 40 -11.73 -52.56 26.99
N LYS A 41 -12.37 -51.51 27.51
CA LYS A 41 -13.23 -51.61 28.71
C LYS A 41 -14.31 -50.53 28.69
N LYS A 42 -15.55 -51.01 28.64
CA LYS A 42 -16.83 -50.31 28.81
C LYS A 42 -16.96 -49.88 30.28
N ARG A 43 -17.34 -48.63 30.57
CA ARG A 43 -18.17 -48.28 31.75
C ARG A 43 -18.70 -46.85 31.70
N THR A 44 -19.86 -46.72 32.31
CA THR A 44 -20.87 -45.67 32.27
C THR A 44 -20.68 -44.62 33.39
N SER A 45 -21.41 -43.51 33.22
CA SER A 45 -21.99 -42.61 34.24
C SER A 45 -21.28 -41.29 34.60
N PHE A 46 -22.15 -40.31 34.82
CA PHE A 46 -22.04 -38.90 35.11
C PHE A 46 -21.10 -38.51 36.27
N LYS A 47 -20.33 -37.41 36.10
CA LYS A 47 -20.37 -36.23 37.01
C LYS A 47 -19.50 -35.08 36.51
N ARG A 48 -20.06 -33.87 36.55
CA ARG A 48 -19.38 -32.58 36.39
C ARG A 48 -18.29 -32.43 37.46
N LYS A 49 -17.11 -31.97 37.05
CA LYS A 49 -16.19 -31.18 37.90
C LYS A 49 -15.52 -30.12 37.03
N ALA A 50 -15.83 -28.86 37.34
CA ALA A 50 -15.10 -27.71 36.84
C ALA A 50 -13.69 -27.73 37.42
N SER A 51 -12.68 -27.63 36.56
CA SER A 51 -11.32 -27.31 36.96
C SER A 51 -10.80 -26.19 36.08
N LYS A 52 -10.61 -25.04 36.73
CA LYS A 52 -9.86 -23.86 36.32
C LYS A 52 -8.56 -24.30 35.62
N ARG A 53 -8.45 -24.08 34.30
CA ARG A 53 -7.18 -24.02 33.57
C ARG A 53 -7.26 -22.84 32.62
N GLY A 54 -6.54 -21.78 32.98
CA GLY A 54 -6.36 -20.62 32.14
C GLY A 54 -5.50 -20.93 30.92
N MET A 55 -5.74 -20.15 29.86
CA MET A 55 -4.76 -19.71 28.87
C MET A 55 -4.09 -20.72 27.92
N GLU A 56 -4.60 -21.94 27.72
CA GLU A 56 -4.02 -22.89 26.74
C GLU A 56 -5.01 -23.41 25.68
N GLN A 57 -6.10 -22.68 25.40
CA GLN A 57 -7.17 -23.17 24.52
C GLN A 57 -7.19 -22.57 23.10
N GLU A 58 -6.38 -21.55 22.79
CA GLU A 58 -6.47 -20.80 21.52
C GLU A 58 -5.81 -21.46 20.30
N ASN A 59 -4.95 -22.47 20.46
CA ASN A 59 -4.15 -23.00 19.34
C ASN A 59 -4.61 -24.37 18.80
N LYS A 60 -5.89 -24.72 18.96
CA LYS A 60 -6.43 -25.97 18.42
C LYS A 60 -6.85 -25.81 16.96
N GLY A 61 -5.96 -26.22 16.05
CA GLY A 61 -6.34 -26.68 14.71
C GLY A 61 -5.89 -25.83 13.52
N ARG A 62 -5.26 -24.67 13.72
CA ARG A 62 -4.81 -23.83 12.61
C ARG A 62 -3.60 -24.49 11.89
N PRO A 63 -3.68 -24.75 10.57
CA PRO A 63 -2.61 -25.44 9.84
C PRO A 63 -1.32 -24.59 9.69
N PHE A 64 -1.42 -23.28 9.90
CA PHE A 64 -0.33 -22.31 9.82
C PHE A 64 -0.58 -21.13 10.76
N VAL A 65 0.46 -20.33 11.00
CA VAL A 65 0.43 -19.04 11.69
C VAL A 65 1.13 -17.99 10.85
N ILE A 66 0.75 -16.72 11.02
CA ILE A 66 1.41 -15.58 10.40
C ILE A 66 2.43 -14.99 11.38
N LYS A 67 3.70 -14.94 10.97
CA LYS A 67 4.77 -14.27 11.70
C LYS A 67 5.30 -13.12 10.85
N PRO A 68 4.80 -11.90 11.06
CA PRO A 68 5.24 -10.74 10.30
C PRO A 68 6.67 -10.34 10.65
N ILE A 69 7.34 -9.74 9.68
CA ILE A 69 8.60 -9.02 9.87
C ILE A 69 8.23 -7.53 9.81
N SER A 70 8.57 -6.77 10.84
CA SER A 70 8.20 -5.35 10.90
C SER A 70 8.94 -4.57 9.81
N SER A 71 8.18 -3.89 8.95
CA SER A 71 8.69 -2.92 7.99
C SER A 71 7.70 -1.75 7.89
N PRO A 72 8.16 -0.49 8.00
CA PRO A 72 7.29 0.68 7.89
C PRO A 72 6.73 0.89 6.48
N LEU A 73 7.41 0.33 5.46
CA LEU A 73 7.01 0.44 4.05
C LEU A 73 5.90 -0.55 3.68
N MET A 74 5.79 -1.65 4.42
CA MET A 74 4.76 -2.65 4.17
C MET A 74 3.41 -2.20 4.71
N LYS A 75 2.36 -2.38 3.90
CA LYS A 75 0.95 -2.16 4.23
C LYS A 75 0.13 -3.40 3.86
N PRO A 76 0.35 -4.55 4.54
CA PRO A 76 -0.26 -5.82 4.15
C PRO A 76 -1.78 -5.72 4.06
N LEU A 77 -2.37 -6.27 2.99
CA LEU A 77 -3.80 -6.17 2.71
C LEU A 77 -4.54 -7.47 3.02
N LEU A 78 -5.67 -7.40 3.71
CA LEU A 78 -6.68 -8.47 3.72
C LEU A 78 -7.85 -8.09 2.82
N VAL A 79 -8.28 -9.02 1.96
CA VAL A 79 -9.41 -8.82 1.07
C VAL A 79 -10.54 -9.73 1.50
N PHE A 80 -11.66 -9.15 1.91
CA PHE A 80 -12.88 -9.87 2.22
C PHE A 80 -13.87 -9.70 1.08
N VAL A 81 -14.29 -10.79 0.45
CA VAL A 81 -15.20 -10.76 -0.69
C VAL A 81 -16.50 -11.47 -0.34
N ASN A 82 -17.62 -10.81 -0.62
CA ASN A 82 -18.94 -11.43 -0.62
C ASN A 82 -19.27 -11.89 -2.06
N PRO A 83 -19.17 -13.20 -2.38
CA PRO A 83 -19.30 -13.67 -3.77
C PRO A 83 -20.67 -13.41 -4.40
N LYS A 84 -21.73 -13.32 -3.57
CA LYS A 84 -23.11 -13.09 -4.02
C LYS A 84 -23.36 -11.63 -4.43
N SER A 85 -22.45 -10.71 -4.10
CA SER A 85 -22.61 -9.29 -4.41
C SER A 85 -22.40 -8.99 -5.91
N GLY A 86 -23.06 -7.93 -6.40
CA GLY A 86 -22.86 -7.40 -7.75
C GLY A 86 -23.44 -8.25 -8.89
N GLY A 87 -24.40 -9.15 -8.61
CA GLY A 87 -24.91 -10.07 -9.62
C GLY A 87 -23.87 -11.10 -10.04
N ASN A 88 -23.24 -11.75 -9.06
CA ASN A 88 -22.16 -12.73 -9.21
C ASN A 88 -20.79 -12.16 -9.64
N GLN A 89 -20.62 -10.83 -9.66
CA GLN A 89 -19.31 -10.21 -9.83
C GLN A 89 -18.35 -10.54 -8.67
N GLY A 90 -18.88 -10.76 -7.46
CA GLY A 90 -18.08 -11.11 -6.29
C GLY A 90 -17.24 -12.38 -6.50
N THR A 91 -17.77 -13.41 -7.15
CA THR A 91 -17.01 -14.64 -7.46
C THR A 91 -15.83 -14.36 -8.41
N LYS A 92 -16.04 -13.54 -9.44
CA LYS A 92 -14.99 -13.12 -10.38
C LYS A 92 -13.91 -12.32 -9.64
N VAL A 93 -14.31 -11.35 -8.83
CA VAL A 93 -13.41 -10.51 -8.02
C VAL A 93 -12.59 -11.35 -7.05
N LEU A 94 -13.21 -12.31 -6.36
CA LEU A 94 -12.53 -13.26 -5.46
C LEU A 94 -11.41 -14.00 -6.20
N GLN A 95 -11.71 -14.58 -7.35
CA GLN A 95 -10.73 -15.29 -8.17
C GLN A 95 -9.59 -14.36 -8.60
N MET A 96 -9.91 -13.16 -9.08
CA MET A 96 -8.90 -12.19 -9.50
C MET A 96 -7.96 -11.82 -8.35
N PHE A 97 -8.46 -11.52 -7.15
CA PHE A 97 -7.57 -11.21 -6.01
C PHE A 97 -6.70 -12.40 -5.61
N MET A 98 -7.19 -13.63 -5.69
CA MET A 98 -6.38 -14.84 -5.40
C MET A 98 -5.23 -15.05 -6.41
N TRP A 99 -5.31 -14.47 -7.60
CA TRP A 99 -4.22 -14.49 -8.59
C TRP A 99 -3.15 -13.44 -8.34
N TYR A 100 -3.52 -12.26 -7.84
CA TYR A 100 -2.60 -11.13 -7.64
C TYR A 100 -2.01 -11.08 -6.23
N LEU A 101 -2.72 -11.57 -5.23
CA LEU A 101 -2.28 -11.60 -3.84
C LEU A 101 -1.96 -13.02 -3.40
N ASN A 102 -1.33 -13.14 -2.24
CA ASN A 102 -1.24 -14.44 -1.59
C ASN A 102 -2.67 -14.95 -1.31
N PRO A 103 -3.06 -16.17 -1.75
CA PRO A 103 -4.40 -16.69 -1.52
C PRO A 103 -4.81 -16.74 -0.04
N ARG A 104 -3.85 -16.71 0.89
CA ARG A 104 -4.12 -16.65 2.34
C ARG A 104 -4.55 -15.27 2.85
N GLN A 105 -4.50 -14.24 2.01
CA GLN A 105 -4.98 -12.89 2.30
C GLN A 105 -6.39 -12.62 1.79
N VAL A 106 -6.95 -13.53 0.99
CA VAL A 106 -8.23 -13.35 0.30
C VAL A 106 -9.25 -14.31 0.90
N PHE A 107 -10.34 -13.76 1.43
CA PHE A 107 -11.34 -14.48 2.20
C PHE A 107 -12.72 -14.39 1.57
N ASP A 108 -13.38 -15.55 1.47
CA ASP A 108 -14.77 -15.67 1.05
C ASP A 108 -15.69 -15.58 2.27
N LEU A 109 -16.40 -14.45 2.37
CA LEU A 109 -17.33 -14.16 3.47
C LEU A 109 -18.55 -15.09 3.51
N SER A 110 -18.84 -15.81 2.44
CA SER A 110 -19.96 -16.77 2.41
C SER A 110 -19.61 -18.12 3.04
N GLN A 111 -18.32 -18.44 3.15
CA GLN A 111 -17.82 -19.68 3.75
C GLN A 111 -17.35 -19.45 5.18
N GLU A 112 -16.53 -18.41 5.39
CA GLU A 112 -15.92 -18.09 6.66
C GLU A 112 -16.13 -16.59 6.95
N GLY A 113 -16.68 -16.27 8.12
CA GLY A 113 -16.85 -14.88 8.56
C GLY A 113 -15.49 -14.19 8.77
N PRO A 114 -15.45 -12.85 8.91
CA PRO A 114 -14.17 -12.12 8.95
C PRO A 114 -13.39 -12.34 10.25
N LYS A 115 -14.01 -12.88 11.30
CA LYS A 115 -13.44 -13.00 12.65
C LYS A 115 -12.16 -13.83 12.70
N ASP A 116 -12.20 -15.05 12.18
CA ASP A 116 -11.05 -15.96 12.24
C ASP A 116 -9.85 -15.42 11.46
N ALA A 117 -10.11 -14.78 10.31
CA ALA A 117 -9.10 -14.11 9.50
C ALA A 117 -8.48 -12.92 10.25
N LEU A 118 -9.29 -12.05 10.83
CA LEU A 118 -8.81 -10.89 11.59
C LEU A 118 -7.99 -11.31 12.82
N GLU A 119 -8.39 -12.39 13.51
CA GLU A 119 -7.59 -12.96 14.60
C GLU A 119 -6.26 -13.54 14.13
N LEU A 120 -6.25 -14.23 12.98
CA LEU A 120 -5.04 -14.81 12.39
C LEU A 120 -4.00 -13.75 12.04
N TYR A 121 -4.45 -12.57 11.61
CA TYR A 121 -3.59 -11.45 11.18
C TYR A 121 -3.46 -10.33 12.23
N ARG A 122 -3.99 -10.50 13.44
CA ARG A 122 -3.99 -9.48 14.52
C ARG A 122 -2.61 -8.87 14.82
N LYS A 123 -1.53 -9.63 14.63
CA LYS A 123 -0.15 -9.19 14.93
C LYS A 123 0.55 -8.50 13.76
N VAL A 124 -0.09 -8.40 12.59
CA VAL A 124 0.51 -7.82 11.39
C VAL A 124 0.51 -6.28 11.50
N PRO A 125 1.69 -5.63 11.40
CA PRO A 125 1.77 -4.18 11.45
C PRO A 125 1.20 -3.55 10.17
N ASN A 126 0.71 -2.31 10.26
CA ASN A 126 0.21 -1.53 9.12
C ASN A 126 -0.85 -2.24 8.26
N LEU A 127 -1.60 -3.18 8.86
CA LEU A 127 -2.61 -3.98 8.19
C LEU A 127 -3.71 -3.08 7.61
N ARG A 128 -4.06 -3.26 6.33
CA ARG A 128 -5.23 -2.66 5.68
C ARG A 128 -6.25 -3.74 5.34
N ILE A 129 -7.52 -3.35 5.25
CA ILE A 129 -8.62 -4.23 4.87
C ILE A 129 -9.33 -3.66 3.64
N LEU A 130 -9.66 -4.51 2.68
CA LEU A 130 -10.56 -4.20 1.57
C LEU A 130 -11.82 -5.05 1.68
N ALA A 131 -12.96 -4.39 1.85
CA ALA A 131 -14.29 -5.00 1.89
C ALA A 131 -14.94 -4.94 0.50
N CYS A 132 -15.05 -6.09 -0.17
CA CYS A 132 -15.67 -6.23 -1.49
C CYS A 132 -17.13 -6.69 -1.34
N GLY A 133 -18.06 -5.73 -1.37
CA GLY A 133 -19.48 -5.98 -1.09
C GLY A 133 -20.33 -4.72 -1.18
N GLY A 134 -21.51 -4.74 -0.57
CA GLY A 134 -22.32 -3.54 -0.32
C GLY A 134 -22.07 -2.95 1.06
N ASP A 135 -22.81 -1.90 1.43
CA ASP A 135 -22.66 -1.20 2.71
C ASP A 135 -22.78 -2.15 3.93
N GLY A 136 -23.73 -3.10 3.91
CA GLY A 136 -23.87 -4.11 4.97
C GLY A 136 -22.66 -5.05 5.13
N THR A 137 -21.89 -5.30 4.06
CA THR A 137 -20.65 -6.07 4.16
C THR A 137 -19.57 -5.29 4.92
N VAL A 138 -19.49 -3.98 4.70
CA VAL A 138 -18.58 -3.09 5.43
C VAL A 138 -18.98 -3.01 6.89
N GLY A 139 -20.28 -2.80 7.18
CA GLY A 139 -20.80 -2.75 8.54
C GLY A 139 -20.55 -4.03 9.34
N TRP A 140 -20.64 -5.20 8.70
CA TRP A 140 -20.30 -6.48 9.34
C TRP A 140 -18.83 -6.54 9.76
N ILE A 141 -17.91 -6.17 8.86
CA ILE A 141 -16.47 -6.16 9.16
C ILE A 141 -16.15 -5.17 10.29
N LEU A 142 -16.71 -3.96 10.26
CA LEU A 142 -16.53 -2.96 11.32
C LEU A 142 -17.03 -3.46 12.68
N SER A 143 -18.15 -4.18 12.71
CA SER A 143 -18.69 -4.76 13.95
C SER A 143 -17.76 -5.83 14.54
N ILE A 144 -17.15 -6.65 13.69
CA ILE A 144 -16.17 -7.65 14.14
C ILE A 144 -14.85 -6.99 14.60
N LEU A 145 -14.44 -5.88 13.97
CA LEU A 145 -13.29 -5.10 14.45
C LEU A 145 -13.53 -4.51 15.85
N ASP A 146 -14.75 -4.04 16.14
CA ASP A 146 -15.13 -3.61 17.50
C ASP A 146 -15.05 -4.75 18.52
N GLU A 147 -15.53 -5.95 18.16
CA GLU A 147 -15.47 -7.12 19.04
C GLU A 147 -14.03 -7.53 19.35
N LEU A 148 -13.15 -7.47 18.34
CA LEU A 148 -11.77 -7.94 18.46
C LEU A 148 -10.82 -6.91 19.07
N GLN A 149 -11.22 -5.64 19.13
CA GLN A 149 -10.46 -4.51 19.71
C GLN A 149 -8.98 -4.51 19.28
N LEU A 150 -8.75 -4.61 17.97
CA LEU A 150 -7.40 -4.62 17.41
C LEU A 150 -6.69 -3.29 17.66
N SER A 151 -5.40 -3.33 18.01
CA SER A 151 -4.58 -2.16 18.28
C SER A 151 -3.25 -2.23 17.52
N PRO A 152 -2.97 -1.30 16.59
CA PRO A 152 -3.87 -0.28 16.06
C PRO A 152 -5.04 -0.89 15.25
N GLN A 153 -6.18 -0.19 15.17
CA GLN A 153 -7.32 -0.66 14.39
C GLN A 153 -7.03 -0.50 12.88
N PRO A 154 -7.10 -1.58 12.08
CA PRO A 154 -6.78 -1.51 10.66
C PRO A 154 -7.82 -0.68 9.89
N PRO A 155 -7.41 0.21 8.96
CA PRO A 155 -8.34 0.96 8.14
C PRO A 155 -9.04 0.07 7.10
N VAL A 156 -10.32 0.37 6.84
CA VAL A 156 -11.16 -0.39 5.91
C VAL A 156 -11.46 0.41 4.63
N GLY A 157 -11.05 -0.10 3.49
CA GLY A 157 -11.46 0.37 2.16
C GLY A 157 -12.65 -0.42 1.62
N VAL A 158 -13.33 0.14 0.60
CA VAL A 158 -14.57 -0.44 0.06
C VAL A 158 -14.46 -0.66 -1.45
N LEU A 159 -14.66 -1.88 -1.91
CA LEU A 159 -14.91 -2.16 -3.33
C LEU A 159 -16.42 -2.31 -3.56
N PRO A 160 -17.09 -1.35 -4.24
CA PRO A 160 -18.55 -1.26 -4.29
C PRO A 160 -19.19 -2.31 -5.21
N LEU A 161 -19.52 -3.48 -4.66
CA LEU A 161 -20.25 -4.54 -5.36
C LEU A 161 -21.76 -4.48 -5.10
N GLY A 162 -22.23 -3.68 -4.14
CA GLY A 162 -23.66 -3.52 -3.84
C GLY A 162 -24.46 -2.74 -4.88
N THR A 163 -25.73 -2.48 -4.58
CA THR A 163 -26.63 -1.64 -5.40
C THR A 163 -26.65 -0.18 -4.90
N GLY A 164 -26.72 0.01 -3.58
CA GLY A 164 -26.70 1.30 -2.87
C GLY A 164 -25.33 1.95 -2.94
N ASN A 165 -24.34 1.45 -2.18
CA ASN A 165 -22.92 1.87 -2.14
C ASN A 165 -22.73 3.35 -1.76
N ASP A 166 -23.53 3.85 -0.82
CA ASP A 166 -23.48 5.24 -0.41
C ASP A 166 -22.20 5.56 0.39
N LEU A 167 -21.74 4.62 1.22
CA LEU A 167 -20.47 4.75 1.93
C LEU A 167 -19.29 4.82 0.95
N ALA A 168 -19.30 3.95 -0.07
CA ALA A 168 -18.27 3.93 -1.09
C ALA A 168 -18.21 5.25 -1.89
N ARG A 169 -19.36 5.86 -2.21
CA ARG A 169 -19.41 7.18 -2.85
C ARG A 169 -18.86 8.28 -1.95
N THR A 170 -19.17 8.24 -0.65
CA THR A 170 -18.63 9.18 0.35
C THR A 170 -17.11 9.10 0.42
N LEU A 171 -16.57 7.88 0.33
CA LEU A 171 -15.14 7.60 0.39
C LEU A 171 -14.44 7.62 -0.99
N ASN A 172 -15.08 8.19 -2.01
CA ASN A 172 -14.59 8.31 -3.40
C ASN A 172 -14.30 6.99 -4.15
N TRP A 173 -14.75 5.84 -3.64
CA TRP A 173 -14.63 4.54 -4.32
C TRP A 173 -15.61 4.36 -5.48
N GLY A 174 -16.65 5.19 -5.53
CA GLY A 174 -17.63 5.24 -6.62
C GLY A 174 -18.90 4.45 -6.34
N GLY A 175 -19.81 4.48 -7.30
CA GLY A 175 -21.16 3.90 -7.13
C GLY A 175 -21.28 2.41 -7.44
N GLY A 176 -20.24 1.81 -8.02
CA GLY A 176 -20.24 0.41 -8.39
C GLY A 176 -18.94 0.00 -9.08
N TYR A 177 -18.55 -1.25 -8.93
CA TYR A 177 -17.46 -1.85 -9.68
C TYR A 177 -17.84 -2.03 -11.15
N THR A 178 -16.89 -1.74 -12.04
CA THR A 178 -17.01 -1.76 -13.51
C THR A 178 -15.80 -2.46 -14.14
N ASP A 179 -15.39 -3.61 -13.57
CA ASP A 179 -14.25 -4.40 -14.09
C ASP A 179 -12.91 -3.61 -14.18
N GLU A 180 -12.70 -2.67 -13.25
CA GLU A 180 -11.42 -1.97 -13.10
C GLU A 180 -10.29 -2.98 -12.83
N PRO A 181 -9.09 -2.82 -13.45
CA PRO A 181 -7.97 -3.73 -13.19
C PRO A 181 -7.62 -3.83 -11.70
N VAL A 182 -7.46 -5.06 -11.18
CA VAL A 182 -7.12 -5.31 -9.77
C VAL A 182 -5.84 -4.59 -9.35
N SER A 183 -4.84 -4.52 -10.22
CA SER A 183 -3.62 -3.74 -9.99
C SER A 183 -3.91 -2.29 -9.59
N LYS A 184 -4.89 -1.64 -10.25
CA LYS A 184 -5.26 -0.25 -9.96
C LYS A 184 -5.98 -0.13 -8.61
N ILE A 185 -6.79 -1.13 -8.25
CA ILE A 185 -7.44 -1.21 -6.93
C ILE A 185 -6.40 -1.39 -5.83
N LEU A 186 -5.40 -2.26 -6.02
CA LEU A 186 -4.34 -2.49 -5.05
C LEU A 186 -3.56 -1.20 -4.77
N CYS A 187 -3.16 -0.45 -5.80
CA CYS A 187 -2.53 0.86 -5.63
C CYS A 187 -3.44 1.85 -4.87
N GLN A 188 -4.75 1.88 -5.18
CA GLN A 188 -5.70 2.75 -4.47
C GLN A 188 -5.83 2.41 -2.99
N VAL A 189 -5.79 1.11 -2.64
CA VAL A 189 -5.82 0.67 -1.25
C VAL A 189 -4.51 1.00 -0.56
N GLU A 190 -3.37 0.92 -1.24
CA GLU A 190 -2.05 1.25 -0.70
C GLU A 190 -1.85 2.75 -0.45
N ASP A 191 -2.23 3.57 -1.43
CA ASP A 191 -2.06 5.03 -1.44
C ASP A 191 -3.22 5.78 -0.78
N GLY A 192 -4.33 5.10 -0.55
CA GLY A 192 -5.54 5.70 0.02
C GLY A 192 -5.26 6.35 1.37
N THR A 193 -5.86 7.54 1.56
CA THR A 193 -5.73 8.31 2.79
C THR A 193 -6.63 7.70 3.86
N ILE A 194 -6.14 7.70 5.10
CA ILE A 194 -6.94 7.23 6.24
C ILE A 194 -7.81 8.39 6.71
N VAL A 195 -9.11 8.17 6.76
CA VAL A 195 -10.11 9.12 7.28
C VAL A 195 -10.90 8.47 8.40
N GLN A 196 -11.48 9.27 9.30
CA GLN A 196 -12.36 8.76 10.34
C GLN A 196 -13.78 8.64 9.82
N LEU A 197 -14.53 7.69 10.37
CA LEU A 197 -15.96 7.54 10.16
C LEU A 197 -16.63 7.40 11.52
N ASP A 198 -17.46 8.37 11.89
CA ASP A 198 -18.31 8.29 13.07
C ASP A 198 -19.29 7.12 12.95
N ARG A 199 -19.54 6.46 14.08
CA ARG A 199 -20.48 5.33 14.16
C ARG A 199 -21.39 5.55 15.34
N TRP A 200 -22.64 5.12 15.21
CA TRP A 200 -23.71 5.56 16.11
C TRP A 200 -24.46 4.38 16.70
N ASN A 201 -24.59 4.37 18.02
CA ASN A 201 -25.35 3.36 18.76
C ASN A 201 -26.85 3.62 18.62
N LEU A 202 -27.62 2.53 18.53
CA LEU A 202 -29.07 2.52 18.62
C LEU A 202 -29.48 1.70 19.84
N HIS A 203 -29.94 2.39 20.89
CA HIS A 203 -30.47 1.76 22.08
C HIS A 203 -32.00 1.78 22.06
N VAL A 204 -32.60 0.59 21.99
CA VAL A 204 -34.07 0.43 21.86
C VAL A 204 -34.65 -0.06 23.18
N GLU A 205 -35.56 0.71 23.74
CA GLU A 205 -36.37 0.37 24.91
C GLU A 205 -37.85 0.41 24.52
N ARG A 206 -38.70 -0.24 25.33
CA ARG A 206 -40.14 -0.09 25.20
C ARG A 206 -40.53 1.38 25.41
N ASN A 207 -41.51 1.88 24.66
CA ASN A 207 -42.05 3.21 24.94
C ASN A 207 -42.65 3.24 26.36
N PRO A 208 -42.13 4.09 27.27
CA PRO A 208 -42.63 4.18 28.65
C PRO A 208 -44.02 4.81 28.76
N ASP A 209 -44.46 5.54 27.73
CA ASP A 209 -45.75 6.23 27.71
C ASP A 209 -46.93 5.28 27.42
N LEU A 210 -46.65 4.03 27.02
CA LEU A 210 -47.66 3.05 26.61
C LEU A 210 -47.79 1.86 27.59
N PRO A 211 -49.02 1.42 27.90
CA PRO A 211 -49.26 0.33 28.84
C PRO A 211 -48.73 -1.02 28.32
N PRO A 212 -48.32 -1.96 29.21
CA PRO A 212 -47.71 -3.24 28.86
C PRO A 212 -48.45 -4.12 27.84
N GLU A 213 -49.78 -4.01 27.78
CA GLU A 213 -50.69 -4.93 27.10
C GLU A 213 -51.01 -4.54 25.65
N GLU A 214 -50.65 -3.33 25.21
CA GLU A 214 -50.81 -2.89 23.82
C GLU A 214 -49.65 -3.40 22.95
N LEU A 215 -49.70 -4.68 22.58
CA LEU A 215 -48.81 -5.26 21.57
C LEU A 215 -49.40 -5.02 20.19
N GLU A 216 -49.00 -3.91 19.56
CA GLU A 216 -49.20 -3.72 18.12
C GLU A 216 -48.29 -4.66 17.30
N ASP A 217 -48.68 -4.95 16.05
CA ASP A 217 -47.92 -5.77 15.11
C ASP A 217 -46.51 -5.17 14.85
N GLY A 218 -45.46 -5.79 15.38
CA GLY A 218 -44.08 -5.37 15.13
C GLY A 218 -43.04 -6.12 15.96
N VAL A 219 -41.77 -6.05 15.53
CA VAL A 219 -40.65 -6.58 16.30
C VAL A 219 -40.27 -5.63 17.44
N CYS A 220 -39.75 -6.16 18.55
CA CYS A 220 -39.34 -5.36 19.71
C CYS A 220 -37.89 -4.86 19.65
N LYS A 221 -37.16 -5.16 18.58
CA LYS A 221 -35.75 -4.79 18.40
C LYS A 221 -35.48 -4.41 16.96
N LEU A 222 -34.58 -3.46 16.76
CA LEU A 222 -34.03 -3.14 15.45
C LEU A 222 -33.10 -4.27 14.96
N PRO A 223 -32.93 -4.44 13.63
CA PRO A 223 -32.06 -5.47 13.05
C PRO A 223 -30.59 -5.24 13.40
N LEU A 224 -30.19 -3.97 13.55
CA LEU A 224 -28.85 -3.55 13.93
C LEU A 224 -28.93 -2.59 15.12
N ASN A 225 -27.94 -2.67 16.01
CA ASN A 225 -27.77 -1.76 17.15
C ASN A 225 -26.72 -0.67 16.91
N VAL A 226 -26.18 -0.61 15.69
CA VAL A 226 -25.22 0.40 15.24
C VAL A 226 -25.51 0.74 13.79
N PHE A 227 -25.34 2.00 13.41
CA PHE A 227 -25.33 2.41 12.01
C PHE A 227 -24.07 3.21 11.68
N ASN A 228 -23.67 3.12 10.42
CA ASN A 228 -22.49 3.73 9.84
C ASN A 228 -22.87 4.74 8.75
N ASN A 229 -24.02 4.57 8.11
CA ASN A 229 -24.48 5.44 7.04
C ASN A 229 -25.67 6.29 7.49
N TYR A 230 -26.80 5.64 7.79
CA TYR A 230 -28.02 6.32 8.18
C TYR A 230 -29.06 5.39 8.80
N PHE A 231 -29.91 5.98 9.63
CA PHE A 231 -31.10 5.37 10.22
C PHE A 231 -32.32 6.17 9.77
N SER A 232 -33.40 5.51 9.33
CA SER A 232 -34.62 6.21 8.90
C SER A 232 -35.89 5.51 9.34
N LEU A 233 -36.98 6.29 9.38
CA LEU A 233 -38.32 5.82 9.68
C LEU A 233 -39.36 6.46 8.76
N GLY A 234 -40.43 5.73 8.50
CA GLY A 234 -41.51 6.15 7.62
C GLY A 234 -41.33 5.64 6.19
N PHE A 235 -41.60 6.50 5.21
CA PHE A 235 -41.73 6.11 3.80
C PHE A 235 -40.49 5.39 3.24
N ASP A 236 -39.29 5.91 3.49
CA ASP A 236 -38.03 5.29 3.03
C ASP A 236 -37.87 3.86 3.55
N ALA A 237 -38.07 3.69 4.86
CA ALA A 237 -38.01 2.39 5.50
C ALA A 237 -39.13 1.44 5.04
N HIS A 238 -40.31 1.98 4.69
CA HIS A 238 -41.41 1.18 4.14
C HIS A 238 -41.05 0.58 2.78
N VAL A 239 -40.54 1.40 1.85
CA VAL A 239 -40.06 0.93 0.55
C VAL A 239 -38.90 -0.05 0.70
N THR A 240 -38.00 0.21 1.64
CA THR A 240 -36.89 -0.71 1.94
C THR A 240 -37.40 -2.06 2.46
N LEU A 241 -38.42 -2.07 3.32
CA LEU A 241 -39.06 -3.28 3.83
C LEU A 241 -39.74 -4.08 2.71
N GLU A 242 -40.53 -3.43 1.86
CA GLU A 242 -41.19 -4.08 0.73
C GLU A 242 -40.18 -4.66 -0.28
N PHE A 243 -39.08 -3.93 -0.54
CA PHE A 243 -37.98 -4.44 -1.35
C PHE A 243 -37.36 -5.69 -0.73
N HIS A 244 -37.13 -5.69 0.58
CA HIS A 244 -36.54 -6.82 1.29
C HIS A 244 -37.44 -8.05 1.24
N GLU A 245 -38.72 -7.91 1.59
CA GLU A 245 -39.72 -8.99 1.54
C GLU A 245 -39.87 -9.55 0.11
N SER A 246 -39.89 -8.67 -0.89
CA SER A 246 -39.93 -9.07 -2.31
C SER A 246 -38.68 -9.83 -2.74
N ARG A 247 -37.50 -9.41 -2.26
CA ARG A 247 -36.21 -10.04 -2.55
C ARG A 247 -36.09 -11.40 -1.88
N GLU A 248 -36.57 -11.56 -0.65
CA GLU A 248 -36.61 -12.84 0.04
C GLU A 248 -37.59 -13.81 -0.63
N ALA A 249 -38.74 -13.31 -1.09
CA ALA A 249 -39.73 -14.12 -1.78
C ALA A 249 -39.28 -14.55 -3.19
N ASN A 250 -38.51 -13.72 -3.91
CA ASN A 250 -38.10 -13.99 -5.30
C ASN A 250 -36.62 -13.65 -5.60
N PRO A 251 -35.63 -14.34 -5.00
CA PRO A 251 -34.21 -13.95 -5.10
C PRO A 251 -33.68 -13.79 -6.53
N GLU A 252 -34.14 -14.62 -7.47
CA GLU A 252 -33.69 -14.60 -8.87
C GLU A 252 -34.06 -13.32 -9.62
N LYS A 253 -35.12 -12.61 -9.21
CA LYS A 253 -35.53 -11.34 -9.84
C LYS A 253 -34.62 -10.18 -9.48
N PHE A 254 -33.86 -10.29 -8.39
CA PHE A 254 -33.06 -9.23 -7.77
C PHE A 254 -31.54 -9.41 -7.93
N ASN A 255 -31.13 -10.25 -8.89
CA ASN A 255 -29.73 -10.51 -9.21
C ASN A 255 -29.04 -9.39 -10.02
N SER A 256 -29.76 -8.31 -10.36
CA SER A 256 -29.26 -7.22 -11.18
C SER A 256 -29.37 -5.88 -10.46
N ARG A 257 -28.26 -5.15 -10.37
CA ARG A 257 -28.23 -3.79 -9.81
C ARG A 257 -29.21 -2.85 -10.53
N PHE A 258 -29.33 -2.97 -11.85
CA PHE A 258 -30.25 -2.16 -12.64
C PHE A 258 -31.71 -2.45 -12.28
N ARG A 259 -32.09 -3.73 -12.18
CA ARG A 259 -33.44 -4.14 -11.78
C ARG A 259 -33.76 -3.70 -10.36
N ASN A 260 -32.81 -3.83 -9.45
CA ASN A 260 -32.96 -3.40 -8.07
C ASN A 260 -33.21 -1.89 -8.00
N LYS A 261 -32.44 -1.07 -8.73
CA LYS A 261 -32.68 0.38 -8.82
C LYS A 261 -34.06 0.71 -9.40
N MET A 262 -34.48 -0.03 -10.44
CA MET A 262 -35.81 0.17 -11.06
C MET A 262 -36.94 -0.16 -10.09
N PHE A 263 -36.76 -1.13 -9.19
CA PHE A 263 -37.74 -1.40 -8.13
C PHE A 263 -37.91 -0.19 -7.23
N TYR A 264 -36.82 0.39 -6.72
CA TYR A 264 -36.91 1.58 -5.86
C TYR A 264 -37.57 2.76 -6.57
N ALA A 265 -37.27 2.96 -7.86
CA ALA A 265 -37.92 3.99 -8.67
C ALA A 265 -39.43 3.72 -8.86
N GLY A 266 -39.80 2.45 -9.11
CA GLY A 266 -41.18 2.03 -9.29
C GLY A 266 -42.00 2.12 -8.00
N ALA A 267 -41.47 1.67 -6.87
CA ALA A 267 -42.10 1.73 -5.57
C ALA A 267 -42.34 3.19 -5.12
N ALA A 268 -41.35 4.06 -5.33
CA ALA A 268 -41.51 5.49 -5.09
C ALA A 268 -42.66 6.11 -5.91
N PHE A 269 -42.93 5.60 -7.13
CA PHE A 269 -44.02 6.08 -7.98
C PHE A 269 -45.38 5.43 -7.66
N SER A 270 -45.43 4.14 -7.35
CA SER A 270 -46.68 3.44 -6.99
C SER A 270 -47.23 3.91 -5.65
N ASP A 271 -46.36 4.10 -4.66
CA ASP A 271 -46.78 4.55 -3.34
C ASP A 271 -47.02 6.06 -3.28
N PHE A 272 -46.48 6.84 -4.21
CA PHE A 272 -46.92 8.23 -4.40
C PHE A 272 -48.44 8.30 -4.72
N LEU A 273 -48.99 7.26 -5.35
CA LEU A 273 -50.42 7.13 -5.63
C LEU A 273 -51.21 6.52 -4.45
N GLN A 274 -50.57 5.72 -3.59
CA GLN A 274 -51.20 5.12 -2.40
C GLN A 274 -51.03 5.98 -1.14
N ARG A 275 -52.14 6.38 -0.51
CA ARG A 275 -52.17 7.37 0.58
C ARG A 275 -51.74 6.83 1.97
N SER A 276 -51.04 5.70 2.05
CA SER A 276 -50.90 4.89 3.29
C SER A 276 -49.92 5.43 4.35
N SER A 277 -49.10 6.45 4.07
CA SER A 277 -48.11 6.99 5.02
C SER A 277 -48.38 8.43 5.53
N ARG A 278 -49.65 8.88 5.56
CA ARG A 278 -49.99 10.28 5.86
C ARG A 278 -49.87 10.70 7.33
N ASP A 279 -49.64 9.78 8.26
CA ASP A 279 -49.74 10.05 9.69
C ASP A 279 -48.43 9.89 10.49
N LEU A 280 -47.27 9.68 9.86
CA LEU A 280 -46.00 9.51 10.60
C LEU A 280 -45.79 10.60 11.67
N SER A 281 -45.94 11.86 11.27
CA SER A 281 -45.71 13.02 12.13
C SER A 281 -46.57 13.06 13.39
N LYS A 282 -47.73 12.40 13.41
CA LYS A 282 -48.63 12.35 14.58
C LYS A 282 -48.22 11.32 15.63
N HIS A 283 -47.35 10.38 15.28
CA HIS A 283 -47.01 9.24 16.14
C HIS A 283 -45.53 9.18 16.50
N VAL A 284 -44.81 10.28 16.34
CA VAL A 284 -43.40 10.39 16.69
C VAL A 284 -43.18 11.61 17.56
N LYS A 285 -42.28 11.47 18.53
CA LYS A 285 -41.68 12.57 19.27
C LYS A 285 -40.18 12.50 19.07
N VAL A 286 -39.56 13.60 18.66
CA VAL A 286 -38.12 13.67 18.36
C VAL A 286 -37.49 14.80 19.15
N VAL A 287 -36.52 14.46 19.97
CA VAL A 287 -35.73 15.40 20.77
C VAL A 287 -34.26 15.26 20.38
N CYS A 288 -33.63 16.36 20.00
CA CYS A 288 -32.23 16.42 19.55
C CYS A 288 -31.46 17.38 20.46
N ASP A 289 -30.43 16.89 21.15
CA ASP A 289 -29.63 17.67 22.13
C ASP A 289 -30.52 18.49 23.12
N GLY A 290 -31.65 17.92 23.53
CA GLY A 290 -32.64 18.57 24.42
C GLY A 290 -33.67 19.46 23.73
N THR A 291 -33.52 19.75 22.44
CA THR A 291 -34.49 20.52 21.63
C THR A 291 -35.60 19.62 21.10
N ASP A 292 -36.86 19.92 21.44
CA ASP A 292 -38.02 19.18 20.94
C ASP A 292 -38.40 19.64 19.53
N LEU A 293 -38.20 18.75 18.54
CA LEU A 293 -38.49 18.99 17.13
C LEU A 293 -39.89 18.54 16.71
N THR A 294 -40.64 17.92 17.64
CA THR A 294 -41.99 17.38 17.38
C THR A 294 -42.96 18.41 16.81
N PRO A 295 -43.00 19.68 17.28
CA PRO A 295 -43.88 20.69 16.70
C PRO A 295 -43.59 20.95 15.21
N LYS A 296 -42.31 21.09 14.84
CA LYS A 296 -41.87 21.31 13.44
C LYS A 296 -42.22 20.10 12.57
N ILE A 297 -42.02 18.89 13.08
CA ILE A 297 -42.36 17.64 12.38
C ILE A 297 -43.86 17.53 12.10
N GLN A 298 -44.70 17.91 13.07
CA GLN A 298 -46.15 17.90 12.95
C GLN A 298 -46.67 18.98 12.01
N GLU A 299 -46.12 20.19 12.09
CA GLU A 299 -46.47 21.32 11.23
C GLU A 299 -46.20 21.03 9.76
N LEU A 300 -44.99 20.57 9.44
CA LEU A 300 -44.55 20.27 8.08
C LEU A 300 -44.99 18.90 7.58
N LYS A 301 -45.59 18.08 8.45
CA LYS A 301 -46.18 16.77 8.15
C LYS A 301 -45.22 15.83 7.42
N PHE A 302 -43.99 15.69 7.92
CA PHE A 302 -43.03 14.78 7.29
C PHE A 302 -43.55 13.34 7.23
N GLN A 303 -43.30 12.68 6.11
CA GLN A 303 -43.61 11.26 5.91
C GLN A 303 -42.38 10.37 6.03
N CYS A 304 -41.19 10.96 6.08
CA CYS A 304 -39.94 10.27 6.33
C CYS A 304 -39.03 11.17 7.17
N ILE A 305 -38.36 10.59 8.15
CA ILE A 305 -37.32 11.25 8.95
C ILE A 305 -36.06 10.41 8.80
N VAL A 306 -34.95 11.06 8.52
CA VAL A 306 -33.65 10.41 8.29
C VAL A 306 -32.61 11.03 9.21
N PHE A 307 -31.87 10.16 9.89
CA PHE A 307 -30.69 10.46 10.69
C PHE A 307 -29.46 10.04 9.88
N LEU A 308 -28.70 11.01 9.39
CA LEU A 308 -27.59 10.80 8.48
C LEU A 308 -26.26 10.97 9.20
N ASN A 309 -25.33 10.07 8.89
CA ASN A 309 -23.93 10.16 9.28
C ASN A 309 -23.02 10.43 8.07
N ILE A 310 -23.45 10.06 6.86
CA ILE A 310 -22.68 10.28 5.64
C ILE A 310 -23.42 11.19 4.66
N PRO A 311 -22.69 11.95 3.79
CA PRO A 311 -23.30 12.85 2.82
C PRO A 311 -24.13 12.20 1.71
N ARG A 312 -23.98 10.89 1.51
CA ARG A 312 -24.61 10.16 0.40
C ARG A 312 -25.76 9.32 0.92
N TYR A 313 -26.87 9.41 0.20
CA TYR A 313 -28.10 8.69 0.52
C TYR A 313 -28.83 8.32 -0.78
N CYS A 314 -29.61 7.24 -0.75
CA CYS A 314 -30.44 6.80 -1.87
C CYS A 314 -29.67 6.75 -3.20
N ALA A 315 -28.60 5.95 -3.25
CA ALA A 315 -27.75 5.75 -4.42
C ALA A 315 -26.96 7.00 -4.90
N GLY A 316 -26.62 7.89 -3.97
CA GLY A 316 -25.68 8.99 -4.18
C GLY A 316 -26.24 10.41 -4.17
N THR A 317 -27.54 10.58 -3.88
CA THR A 317 -28.14 11.89 -3.63
C THR A 317 -27.52 12.54 -2.39
N MET A 318 -27.64 13.86 -2.25
CA MET A 318 -27.07 14.64 -1.15
C MET A 318 -28.19 15.33 -0.37
N PRO A 319 -28.85 14.62 0.55
CA PRO A 319 -30.08 15.08 1.18
C PRO A 319 -29.91 16.31 2.09
N TRP A 320 -28.71 16.51 2.65
CA TRP A 320 -28.37 17.72 3.42
C TRP A 320 -28.12 18.93 2.52
N GLY A 321 -27.68 18.72 1.27
CA GLY A 321 -27.29 19.79 0.35
C GLY A 321 -26.17 20.69 0.88
N ASN A 322 -26.10 21.92 0.35
CA ASN A 322 -25.15 22.94 0.79
C ASN A 322 -25.89 24.00 1.64
N PRO A 323 -25.60 24.13 2.95
CA PRO A 323 -26.31 25.07 3.84
C PRO A 323 -25.94 26.56 3.66
N GLY A 324 -25.57 27.01 2.44
CA GLY A 324 -25.03 28.36 2.19
C GLY A 324 -25.84 29.55 2.75
N ASP A 325 -25.10 30.53 3.28
CA ASP A 325 -25.45 31.86 3.83
C ASP A 325 -26.32 31.94 5.11
N HIS A 326 -26.94 30.85 5.56
CA HIS A 326 -27.68 30.81 6.83
C HIS A 326 -26.81 30.15 7.92
N HIS A 327 -26.40 30.92 8.93
CA HIS A 327 -25.54 30.50 10.05
C HIS A 327 -26.14 29.43 11.01
N ASP A 328 -27.27 28.80 10.65
CA ASP A 328 -27.96 27.85 11.53
C ASP A 328 -27.38 26.43 11.45
N PHE A 329 -26.70 26.08 10.34
CA PHE A 329 -26.20 24.73 10.08
C PHE A 329 -24.82 24.71 9.40
N GLU A 330 -23.97 23.77 9.82
CA GLU A 330 -22.65 23.56 9.21
C GLU A 330 -22.71 22.57 8.03
N PRO A 331 -21.70 22.56 7.15
CA PRO A 331 -21.55 21.52 6.13
C PRO A 331 -21.45 20.14 6.75
N GLN A 332 -22.19 19.18 6.17
CA GLN A 332 -22.19 17.80 6.64
C GLN A 332 -20.82 17.15 6.52
N ARG A 333 -20.41 16.48 7.60
CA ARG A 333 -19.19 15.68 7.69
C ARG A 333 -19.51 14.32 8.30
N HIS A 334 -18.58 13.39 8.19
CA HIS A 334 -18.75 12.00 8.68
C HIS A 334 -17.75 11.66 9.78
N ASP A 335 -17.09 12.69 10.32
CA ASP A 335 -15.94 12.62 11.24
C ASP A 335 -15.94 13.77 12.26
N ASP A 336 -17.08 14.43 12.47
CA ASP A 336 -17.24 15.60 13.33
C ASP A 336 -18.00 15.31 14.64
N GLY A 337 -18.50 14.08 14.81
CA GLY A 337 -19.28 13.65 15.96
C GLY A 337 -20.71 14.19 15.97
N TYR A 338 -21.26 14.59 14.82
CA TYR A 338 -22.65 15.02 14.67
C TYR A 338 -23.45 14.10 13.72
N ILE A 339 -24.77 14.03 13.96
CA ILE A 339 -25.76 13.45 13.05
C ILE A 339 -26.59 14.58 12.46
N GLU A 340 -26.82 14.55 11.16
CA GLU A 340 -27.81 15.38 10.49
C GLU A 340 -29.20 14.77 10.56
N VAL A 341 -30.16 15.53 11.08
CA VAL A 341 -31.57 15.16 11.16
C VAL A 341 -32.34 15.87 10.06
N ILE A 342 -32.93 15.09 9.16
CA ILE A 342 -33.61 15.60 7.97
C ILE A 342 -35.05 15.09 7.93
N GLY A 343 -35.97 16.02 7.68
CA GLY A 343 -37.37 15.74 7.42
C GLY A 343 -37.68 15.73 5.93
N PHE A 344 -38.49 14.77 5.51
CA PHE A 344 -38.92 14.64 4.13
C PHE A 344 -40.44 14.63 4.00
N THR A 345 -40.92 15.53 3.15
CA THR A 345 -42.21 15.40 2.49
C THR A 345 -42.07 14.53 1.23
N MET A 346 -43.19 14.00 0.71
CA MET A 346 -43.23 13.30 -0.58
C MET A 346 -42.65 14.15 -1.72
N ALA A 347 -42.93 15.47 -1.72
CA ALA A 347 -42.39 16.38 -2.72
C ALA A 347 -40.87 16.51 -2.61
N SER A 348 -40.32 16.67 -1.41
CA SER A 348 -38.87 16.73 -1.22
C SER A 348 -38.15 15.42 -1.52
N LEU A 349 -38.76 14.26 -1.21
CA LEU A 349 -38.21 12.96 -1.60
C LEU A 349 -38.14 12.79 -3.12
N ALA A 350 -39.19 13.19 -3.84
CA ALA A 350 -39.18 13.18 -5.30
C ALA A 350 -38.13 14.15 -5.86
N ALA A 351 -37.95 15.32 -5.24
CA ALA A 351 -36.98 16.32 -5.67
C ALA A 351 -35.52 15.88 -5.47
N LEU A 352 -35.21 14.95 -4.55
CA LEU A 352 -33.83 14.47 -4.33
C LEU A 352 -33.17 13.94 -5.61
N GLN A 353 -33.93 13.27 -6.46
CA GLN A 353 -33.41 12.66 -7.70
C GLN A 353 -32.97 13.70 -8.74
N VAL A 354 -33.46 14.94 -8.64
CA VAL A 354 -33.10 16.06 -9.51
C VAL A 354 -32.20 17.09 -8.81
N GLY A 355 -31.54 16.69 -7.71
CA GLY A 355 -30.61 17.54 -6.98
C GLY A 355 -31.24 18.41 -5.89
N GLY A 356 -32.51 18.15 -5.53
CA GLY A 356 -33.13 18.75 -4.35
C GLY A 356 -32.51 18.24 -3.04
N HIS A 357 -32.95 18.83 -1.93
CA HIS A 357 -32.55 18.46 -0.57
C HIS A 357 -33.78 18.26 0.33
N GLY A 358 -33.59 17.62 1.48
CA GLY A 358 -34.62 17.55 2.51
C GLY A 358 -34.68 18.82 3.36
N GLU A 359 -35.66 18.87 4.25
CA GLU A 359 -35.77 19.95 5.23
C GLU A 359 -34.80 19.68 6.40
N ARG A 360 -33.87 20.60 6.64
CA ARG A 360 -32.87 20.48 7.72
C ARG A 360 -33.55 20.75 9.07
N LEU A 361 -33.49 19.78 9.97
CA LEU A 361 -34.12 19.88 11.28
C LEU A 361 -33.11 20.20 12.37
N HIS A 362 -32.00 19.46 12.40
CA HIS A 362 -30.96 19.63 13.42
C HIS A 362 -29.63 19.00 12.97
N GLN A 363 -28.53 19.45 13.57
CA GLN A 363 -27.25 18.74 13.58
C GLN A 363 -26.88 18.49 15.06
N CYS A 364 -26.87 17.24 15.53
CA CYS A 364 -26.87 16.92 16.96
C CYS A 364 -25.98 15.73 17.34
N ARG A 365 -25.67 15.59 18.63
CA ARG A 365 -24.87 14.49 19.18
C ARG A 365 -25.69 13.40 19.87
N GLU A 366 -26.89 13.75 20.32
CA GLU A 366 -27.82 12.81 20.95
C GLU A 366 -29.23 13.01 20.40
N VAL A 367 -29.89 11.89 20.09
CA VAL A 367 -31.30 11.88 19.68
C VAL A 367 -32.08 10.95 20.59
N MET A 368 -33.24 11.42 21.04
CA MET A 368 -34.26 10.59 21.65
C MET A 368 -35.53 10.62 20.78
N LEU A 369 -35.87 9.45 20.25
CA LEU A 369 -37.03 9.21 19.39
C LEU A 369 -38.03 8.32 20.14
N LEU A 370 -39.24 8.82 20.39
CA LEU A 370 -40.37 8.01 20.87
C LEU A 370 -41.33 7.75 19.72
N THR A 371 -41.78 6.51 19.59
CA THR A 371 -42.84 6.11 18.66
C THR A 371 -44.07 5.60 19.41
N TYR A 372 -45.25 6.04 18.97
CA TYR A 372 -46.54 5.71 19.59
C TYR A 372 -47.35 4.70 18.79
N LYS A 373 -46.80 4.23 17.67
CA LYS A 373 -47.35 3.11 16.89
C LYS A 373 -46.22 2.32 16.24
N SER A 374 -46.56 1.17 15.70
CA SER A 374 -45.68 0.35 14.90
C SER A 374 -45.32 1.06 13.58
N ILE A 375 -44.02 1.29 13.37
CA ILE A 375 -43.50 2.10 12.26
C ILE A 375 -42.42 1.30 11.52
N PRO A 376 -42.46 1.27 10.17
CA PRO A 376 -41.34 0.80 9.37
C PRO A 376 -40.09 1.65 9.64
N MET A 377 -38.99 0.97 9.94
CA MET A 377 -37.68 1.56 10.18
C MET A 377 -36.60 0.78 9.41
N GLN A 378 -35.51 1.43 9.04
CA GLN A 378 -34.36 0.75 8.47
C GLN A 378 -33.05 1.30 9.05
N VAL A 379 -32.07 0.41 9.19
CA VAL A 379 -30.73 0.73 9.68
C VAL A 379 -29.72 0.28 8.63
N ASP A 380 -28.97 1.20 8.01
CA ASP A 380 -27.98 0.89 6.97
C ASP A 380 -28.48 -0.04 5.83
N GLY A 381 -29.77 0.05 5.49
CA GLY A 381 -30.43 -0.76 4.46
C GLY A 381 -31.07 -2.05 4.96
N GLU A 382 -31.00 -2.37 6.26
CA GLU A 382 -31.70 -3.50 6.89
C GLU A 382 -33.03 -3.01 7.51
N PRO A 383 -34.19 -3.39 6.93
CA PRO A 383 -35.49 -2.89 7.37
C PRO A 383 -36.15 -3.78 8.44
N CYS A 384 -37.06 -3.19 9.21
CA CYS A 384 -37.99 -3.90 10.06
C CYS A 384 -39.24 -3.06 10.32
N ARG A 385 -40.30 -3.70 10.82
CA ARG A 385 -41.45 -3.00 11.40
C ARG A 385 -41.33 -3.02 12.91
N LEU A 386 -40.91 -1.90 13.51
CA LEU A 386 -40.64 -1.83 14.95
C LEU A 386 -41.91 -1.46 15.71
N ALA A 387 -42.22 -2.21 16.76
CA ALA A 387 -43.26 -1.88 17.73
C ALA A 387 -42.98 -0.53 18.43
N PRO A 388 -43.99 0.11 19.06
CA PRO A 388 -43.79 1.36 19.79
C PRO A 388 -42.61 1.32 20.77
N ALA A 389 -41.64 2.21 20.59
CA ALA A 389 -40.36 2.16 21.26
C ALA A 389 -39.81 3.55 21.60
N MET A 390 -38.94 3.60 22.60
CA MET A 390 -37.98 4.68 22.81
C MET A 390 -36.65 4.25 22.20
N ILE A 391 -36.13 5.06 21.28
CA ILE A 391 -34.85 4.84 20.61
C ILE A 391 -33.92 5.98 20.98
N ARG A 392 -32.77 5.66 21.57
CA ARG A 392 -31.69 6.62 21.83
C ARG A 392 -30.56 6.42 20.85
N ILE A 393 -30.15 7.51 20.22
CA ILE A 393 -29.02 7.56 19.29
C ILE A 393 -27.90 8.35 19.95
N SER A 394 -26.70 7.77 19.96
CA SER A 394 -25.51 8.39 20.56
C SER A 394 -24.25 7.94 19.85
N LEU A 395 -23.20 8.79 19.87
CA LEU A 395 -21.92 8.46 19.27
C LEU A 395 -21.32 7.21 19.95
N ARG A 396 -20.88 6.24 19.14
CA ARG A 396 -20.27 4.99 19.59
C ARG A 396 -18.75 5.11 19.63
N ASN A 397 -18.16 5.26 18.46
CA ASN A 397 -16.73 5.36 18.21
C ASN A 397 -16.48 5.91 16.80
N GLN A 398 -15.21 6.08 16.45
CA GLN A 398 -14.77 6.37 15.09
C GLN A 398 -14.05 5.15 14.51
N ALA A 399 -14.31 4.83 13.26
CA ALA A 399 -13.62 3.79 12.52
C ALA A 399 -12.63 4.39 11.52
N ASN A 400 -11.46 3.77 11.42
CA ASN A 400 -10.49 4.10 10.38
C ASN A 400 -10.98 3.58 9.02
N MET A 401 -11.14 4.46 8.05
CA MET A 401 -11.55 4.13 6.68
C MET A 401 -10.48 4.53 5.68
N VAL A 402 -10.35 3.77 4.59
CA VAL A 402 -9.49 4.15 3.47
C VAL A 402 -10.33 4.94 2.47
N GLN A 403 -9.99 6.20 2.24
CA GLN A 403 -10.57 7.03 1.20
C GLN A 403 -9.73 6.94 -0.07
N LYS A 404 -10.38 6.69 -1.22
CA LYS A 404 -9.70 6.66 -2.52
C LYS A 404 -9.21 8.06 -2.88
N SER A 405 -7.93 8.17 -3.22
CA SER A 405 -7.31 9.42 -3.65
C SER A 405 -7.96 9.93 -4.93
N LYS A 406 -8.24 11.24 -4.98
CA LYS A 406 -8.79 11.92 -6.18
C LYS A 406 -7.74 12.14 -7.27
N ARG A 407 -6.46 11.80 -7.04
CA ARG A 407 -5.43 11.91 -8.08
C ARG A 407 -5.84 11.03 -9.27
N ARG A 408 -5.86 11.64 -10.46
CA ARG A 408 -6.05 10.93 -11.73
C ARG A 408 -5.01 9.82 -11.75
N THR A 409 -5.45 8.57 -11.66
CA THR A 409 -4.59 7.39 -11.80
C THR A 409 -3.98 7.40 -13.19
N SER A 410 -2.88 8.14 -13.38
CA SER A 410 -1.74 7.49 -14.00
C SER A 410 -1.37 6.34 -13.06
N MET A 411 -1.10 5.16 -13.60
CA MET A 411 -0.15 4.24 -12.96
C MET A 411 0.99 5.08 -12.36
N PRO A 412 1.63 4.68 -11.25
CA PRO A 412 2.88 5.32 -10.87
C PRO A 412 3.82 5.24 -12.07
N LEU A 413 3.93 6.35 -12.80
CA LEU A 413 5.14 6.72 -13.48
C LEU A 413 6.16 6.73 -12.36
N LEU A 414 7.30 6.09 -12.61
CA LEU A 414 8.40 5.88 -11.68
C LEU A 414 9.08 7.18 -11.20
N ASN A 415 8.36 8.31 -11.18
CA ASN A 415 8.82 9.65 -10.83
C ASN A 415 7.62 10.51 -10.36
N ASP A 416 7.28 10.48 -9.08
CA ASP A 416 6.95 11.72 -8.33
C ASP A 416 7.17 11.46 -6.82
N PRO A 417 8.07 12.21 -6.15
CA PRO A 417 8.57 11.86 -4.83
C PRO A 417 7.53 12.14 -3.73
N GLN A 418 7.13 11.11 -2.98
CA GLN A 418 6.75 11.33 -1.58
C GLN A 418 8.02 11.71 -0.82
N SER A 419 7.92 12.78 -0.03
CA SER A 419 9.02 13.44 0.68
C SER A 419 9.73 12.53 1.69
N VAL A 420 10.57 11.64 1.19
CA VAL A 420 11.77 11.19 1.89
C VAL A 420 12.66 12.43 2.04
N PRO A 421 13.29 12.70 3.18
CA PRO A 421 14.24 13.81 3.28
C PRO A 421 15.23 13.70 2.12
N ASP A 422 15.26 14.70 1.25
CA ASP A 422 16.00 14.63 -0.03
C ASP A 422 17.47 14.23 0.19
N ARG A 423 18.02 14.55 1.37
CA ARG A 423 19.35 14.15 1.83
C ARG A 423 19.38 14.00 3.35
N LEU A 424 19.73 12.82 3.83
CA LEU A 424 20.14 12.53 5.21
C LEU A 424 21.62 12.81 5.39
N ARG A 425 21.98 13.42 6.51
CA ARG A 425 23.36 13.69 6.90
C ARG A 425 23.72 12.80 8.08
N ILE A 426 24.44 11.71 7.81
CA ILE A 426 24.60 10.59 8.73
C ILE A 426 26.05 10.46 9.16
N ARG A 427 26.27 10.30 10.47
CA ARG A 427 27.59 10.05 11.04
C ARG A 427 27.97 8.58 10.94
N VAL A 428 29.17 8.25 10.46
CA VAL A 428 29.65 6.87 10.40
C VAL A 428 30.63 6.59 11.54
N ASN A 429 30.27 5.67 12.44
CA ASN A 429 31.04 5.28 13.62
C ASN A 429 31.58 3.85 13.47
N LYS A 430 32.81 3.61 13.91
CA LYS A 430 33.49 2.30 13.81
C LYS A 430 33.48 1.59 15.16
N ILE A 431 33.25 0.28 15.15
CA ILE A 431 33.29 -0.60 16.32
C ILE A 431 34.23 -1.76 16.03
N SER A 432 35.08 -2.11 17.00
CA SER A 432 35.96 -3.28 16.93
C SER A 432 35.19 -4.58 17.22
N LEU A 433 35.67 -5.72 16.71
CA LEU A 433 35.10 -7.02 17.08
C LEU A 433 35.18 -7.31 18.58
N GLN A 434 36.25 -6.86 19.24
CA GLN A 434 36.43 -7.03 20.68
C GLN A 434 35.38 -6.28 21.49
N ASP A 435 35.08 -5.03 21.12
CA ASP A 435 34.06 -4.23 21.79
C ASP A 435 32.66 -4.74 21.50
N TYR A 436 32.41 -5.20 20.27
CA TYR A 436 31.15 -5.82 19.90
C TYR A 436 30.90 -7.09 20.72
N GLU A 437 31.85 -8.02 20.80
CA GLU A 437 31.69 -9.24 21.59
C GLU A 437 31.50 -8.94 23.09
N GLY A 438 32.17 -7.92 23.62
CA GLY A 438 32.06 -7.50 25.02
C GLY A 438 30.77 -6.77 25.39
N PHE A 439 30.21 -5.96 24.49
CA PHE A 439 29.13 -5.02 24.81
C PHE A 439 27.90 -5.08 23.88
N HIS A 440 27.78 -6.06 22.98
CA HIS A 440 26.64 -6.12 22.04
C HIS A 440 25.26 -6.16 22.71
N TYR A 441 25.13 -6.61 23.97
CA TYR A 441 23.88 -6.55 24.75
C TYR A 441 23.64 -5.23 25.51
N ASP A 442 24.62 -4.32 25.53
CA ASP A 442 24.57 -3.04 26.24
C ASP A 442 24.82 -1.90 25.23
N LYS A 443 23.72 -1.42 24.62
CA LYS A 443 23.75 -0.43 23.54
C LYS A 443 24.49 0.85 23.92
N GLU A 444 24.35 1.31 25.16
CA GLU A 444 24.99 2.55 25.62
C GLU A 444 26.50 2.37 25.72
N LYS A 445 26.95 1.27 26.34
CA LYS A 445 28.39 0.96 26.42
C LYS A 445 29.03 0.72 25.06
N LEU A 446 28.32 0.09 24.12
CA LEU A 446 28.85 -0.14 22.78
C LEU A 446 28.93 1.17 21.96
N ARG A 447 27.96 2.07 22.14
CA ARG A 447 27.99 3.42 21.56
C ARG A 447 29.13 4.25 22.17
N GLU A 448 29.34 4.17 23.48
CA GLU A 448 30.50 4.77 24.17
C GLU A 448 31.82 4.16 23.72
N ALA A 449 31.89 2.84 23.49
CA ALA A 449 33.09 2.17 22.99
C ALA A 449 33.50 2.72 21.62
N SER A 450 32.53 2.92 20.72
CA SER A 450 32.74 3.55 19.39
C SER A 450 33.25 5.00 19.47
N ILE A 451 33.07 5.66 20.62
CA ILE A 451 33.51 7.04 20.92
C ILE A 451 34.85 7.04 21.67
N SER A 452 35.08 6.04 22.55
CA SER A 452 36.18 5.99 23.52
C SER A 452 37.51 5.51 22.94
N ASP A 453 37.50 4.82 21.81
CA ASP A 453 38.71 4.33 21.14
C ASP A 453 39.64 5.49 20.70
N TRP A 454 39.04 6.66 20.44
CA TRP A 454 39.77 7.91 20.24
C TRP A 454 40.35 8.51 21.55
N LEU A 455 39.60 8.47 22.65
CA LEU A 455 40.04 8.98 23.96
C LEU A 455 41.26 8.22 24.52
N ARG A 456 41.38 6.92 24.23
CA ARG A 456 42.54 6.10 24.61
C ARG A 456 43.82 6.46 23.86
N THR A 457 43.70 7.10 22.69
CA THR A 457 44.83 7.39 21.80
C THR A 457 45.47 8.76 22.07
N ILE A 458 44.76 9.71 22.69
CA ILE A 458 45.23 11.11 22.80
C ILE A 458 45.48 11.62 24.23
N ALA A 459 44.83 11.13 25.28
CA ALA A 459 44.89 11.82 26.58
C ALA A 459 45.42 10.94 27.73
N GLY A 460 46.73 11.06 27.99
CA GLY A 460 47.18 11.24 29.37
C GLY A 460 46.71 12.61 29.83
N GLU A 461 45.67 12.64 30.68
CA GLU A 461 45.18 13.78 31.47
C GLU A 461 45.02 15.15 30.78
N LEU A 462 43.79 15.52 30.39
CA LEU A 462 42.96 16.55 31.05
C LEU A 462 41.67 16.76 30.24
N VAL A 463 40.59 16.95 30.99
CA VAL A 463 39.18 16.96 30.57
C VAL A 463 38.79 18.24 29.81
N GLN A 464 37.92 18.16 28.80
CA GLN A 464 36.53 18.68 28.77
C GLN A 464 36.03 18.91 27.32
N SER A 465 34.95 18.20 26.95
CA SER A 465 33.97 18.56 25.91
C SER A 465 34.49 18.92 24.51
N PHE A 466 34.95 17.93 23.74
CA PHE A 466 34.85 17.95 22.29
C PHE A 466 34.36 16.58 21.81
N GLY A 467 33.25 16.56 21.05
CA GLY A 467 32.65 15.34 20.51
C GLY A 467 33.58 14.63 19.53
N ALA A 468 33.52 13.30 19.52
CA ALA A 468 34.34 12.41 18.71
C ALA A 468 34.33 12.76 17.22
N ILE A 469 35.48 12.58 16.56
CA ILE A 469 35.58 12.71 15.10
C ILE A 469 35.21 11.35 14.47
N PRO A 470 34.06 11.25 13.77
CA PRO A 470 33.61 10.02 13.10
C PRO A 470 34.51 9.65 11.91
N LEU A 471 34.35 8.43 11.37
CA LEU A 471 35.00 8.01 10.12
C LEU A 471 34.70 9.02 8.99
N GLY A 472 33.49 9.58 9.01
CA GLY A 472 33.08 10.75 8.24
C GLY A 472 31.60 11.06 8.42
N ILE A 473 31.14 12.09 7.72
CA ILE A 473 29.72 12.40 7.57
C ILE A 473 29.31 12.06 6.14
N LEU A 474 28.37 11.14 6.00
CA LEU A 474 27.78 10.72 4.75
C LEU A 474 26.56 11.60 4.44
N VAL A 475 26.41 12.05 3.20
CA VAL A 475 25.17 12.71 2.74
C VAL A 475 24.54 11.82 1.68
N VAL A 476 23.50 11.08 2.07
CA VAL A 476 22.80 10.12 1.22
C VAL A 476 21.31 10.41 1.17
N ARG A 477 20.63 9.98 0.12
CA ARG A 477 19.17 10.07 0.07
C ARG A 477 18.56 9.10 1.10
N GLY A 478 17.36 9.41 1.61
CA GLY A 478 16.73 8.53 2.60
C GLY A 478 16.21 7.19 2.07
N ASP A 479 16.18 7.02 0.75
CA ASP A 479 15.91 5.77 0.04
C ASP A 479 17.19 5.02 -0.35
N CYS A 480 18.36 5.42 0.15
CA CYS A 480 19.62 4.72 -0.09
C CYS A 480 19.63 3.36 0.62
N ASP A 481 19.78 2.27 -0.14
CA ASP A 481 20.05 0.94 0.40
C ASP A 481 21.48 0.85 0.98
N LEU A 482 21.75 -0.17 1.80
CA LEU A 482 23.05 -0.32 2.46
C LEU A 482 24.18 -0.73 1.52
N GLU A 483 23.89 -1.39 0.40
CA GLU A 483 24.91 -1.75 -0.60
C GLU A 483 25.43 -0.48 -1.30
N THR A 484 24.52 0.41 -1.70
CA THR A 484 24.83 1.74 -2.21
C THR A 484 25.48 2.61 -1.13
N CYS A 485 25.01 2.54 0.13
CA CYS A 485 25.61 3.25 1.26
C CYS A 485 27.07 2.82 1.51
N ARG A 486 27.38 1.53 1.36
CA ARG A 486 28.74 0.98 1.47
C ARG A 486 29.65 1.57 0.41
N MET A 487 29.20 1.69 -0.84
CA MET A 487 29.98 2.35 -1.89
C MET A 487 30.34 3.79 -1.53
N TYR A 488 29.43 4.53 -0.90
CA TYR A 488 29.71 5.88 -0.42
C TYR A 488 30.70 5.92 0.76
N ILE A 489 30.63 4.95 1.68
CA ILE A 489 31.58 4.82 2.79
C ILE A 489 32.98 4.46 2.26
N ASP A 490 33.06 3.53 1.31
CA ASP A 490 34.31 3.13 0.67
C ASP A 490 34.94 4.32 -0.10
N ARG A 491 34.13 5.07 -0.86
CA ARG A 491 34.58 6.32 -1.52
C ARG A 491 35.03 7.37 -0.51
N LEU A 492 34.33 7.53 0.61
CA LEU A 492 34.72 8.44 1.68
C LEU A 492 36.07 8.05 2.31
N GLN A 493 36.39 6.75 2.37
CA GLN A 493 37.73 6.28 2.75
C GLN A 493 38.79 6.60 1.69
N GLU A 494 38.47 6.43 0.41
CA GLU A 494 39.38 6.75 -0.71
C GLU A 494 39.68 8.25 -0.77
N ASP A 495 38.68 9.11 -0.57
CA ASP A 495 38.83 10.58 -0.57
C ASP A 495 39.64 11.08 0.64
N LEU A 496 39.48 10.47 1.81
CA LEU A 496 40.33 10.77 2.98
C LEU A 496 41.79 10.39 2.75
N GLN A 497 42.06 9.39 1.91
CA GLN A 497 43.40 8.91 1.57
C GLN A 497 44.04 9.72 0.42
N SER A 498 43.25 10.18 -0.55
CA SER A 498 43.74 10.97 -1.70
C SER A 498 44.22 12.37 -1.30
N VAL A 499 43.61 12.97 -0.28
CA VAL A 499 43.98 14.30 0.24
C VAL A 499 45.34 14.32 0.97
N SER A 500 45.92 13.14 1.28
CA SER A 500 47.29 13.02 1.82
C SER A 500 48.38 13.39 0.82
N SER A 501 48.04 13.49 -0.46
CA SER A 501 48.97 13.79 -1.55
C SER A 501 48.53 15.07 -2.26
N GLY A 502 49.42 16.06 -2.31
CA GLY A 502 49.12 17.47 -2.60
C GLY A 502 48.23 17.81 -3.81
N SER A 503 47.45 18.90 -3.61
CA SER A 503 46.91 19.85 -4.59
C SER A 503 45.57 19.55 -5.29
N GLN A 504 44.45 19.98 -4.69
CA GLN A 504 43.55 21.02 -5.24
C GLN A 504 42.42 21.34 -4.22
N ARG A 505 42.17 22.64 -4.00
CA ARG A 505 41.18 23.16 -3.04
C ARG A 505 39.76 23.06 -3.60
N VAL A 506 38.88 22.33 -2.92
CA VAL A 506 37.42 22.51 -3.01
C VAL A 506 37.00 23.37 -1.81
N HIS A 507 36.41 24.52 -2.08
CA HIS A 507 35.94 25.46 -1.07
C HIS A 507 34.81 24.83 -0.22
N TYR A 508 35.02 24.76 1.09
CA TYR A 508 33.95 24.60 2.08
C TYR A 508 33.60 25.97 2.65
N GLN A 509 32.31 26.27 2.71
CA GLN A 509 31.75 27.40 3.43
C GLN A 509 31.49 26.95 4.87
N ASP A 510 32.50 27.07 5.72
CA ASP A 510 32.38 27.56 7.09
C ASP A 510 33.77 27.62 7.72
N HIS A 511 34.15 28.82 8.15
CA HIS A 511 35.42 29.13 8.79
C HIS A 511 35.30 28.86 10.30
N GLU A 512 36.43 28.46 10.89
CA GLU A 512 36.70 28.33 12.33
C GLU A 512 36.43 26.97 12.98
N THR A 513 37.36 26.03 12.75
CA THR A 513 38.11 25.32 13.80
C THR A 513 39.13 24.38 13.15
N SER A 514 40.41 24.68 13.30
CA SER A 514 41.51 23.84 12.79
C SER A 514 41.71 22.63 13.71
N PHE A 515 41.08 21.50 13.38
CA PHE A 515 41.32 20.20 14.03
C PHE A 515 42.32 19.34 13.23
N PRO A 516 43.22 18.57 13.87
CA PRO A 516 44.18 17.73 13.17
C PRO A 516 43.49 16.55 12.44
N ARG A 517 43.54 16.52 11.10
CA ARG A 517 42.97 15.47 10.20
C ARG A 517 43.70 14.11 10.24
N ALA A 518 44.58 13.86 11.20
CA ALA A 518 45.65 12.86 11.08
C ALA A 518 45.34 11.43 11.60
N LEU A 519 44.11 11.11 12.05
CA LEU A 519 43.84 9.84 12.75
C LEU A 519 42.75 8.93 12.13
N SER A 520 42.13 9.28 11.01
CA SER A 520 41.15 8.42 10.30
C SER A 520 41.73 7.74 9.05
N ALA A 521 42.96 7.23 9.14
CA ALA A 521 43.70 6.66 8.01
C ALA A 521 43.78 5.11 8.04
N GLN A 522 43.01 4.42 8.88
CA GLN A 522 42.93 2.96 8.85
C GLN A 522 41.88 2.50 7.83
N ARG A 523 42.35 1.84 6.76
CA ARG A 523 41.52 1.19 5.74
C ARG A 523 40.60 0.16 6.40
N LEU A 524 39.30 0.23 6.12
CA LEU A 524 38.36 -0.78 6.61
C LEU A 524 38.70 -2.13 5.99
N SER A 525 38.55 -3.19 6.78
CA SER A 525 38.81 -4.53 6.27
C SER A 525 37.77 -4.93 5.22
N PRO A 526 38.11 -5.74 4.20
CA PRO A 526 37.15 -6.22 3.20
C PRO A 526 35.95 -7.00 3.77
N ARG A 527 35.99 -7.31 5.07
CA ARG A 527 34.99 -8.08 5.82
C ARG A 527 34.17 -7.22 6.77
N TRP A 528 34.32 -5.89 6.74
CA TRP A 528 33.52 -4.98 7.56
C TRP A 528 32.03 -5.11 7.22
N CYS A 529 31.14 -4.99 8.21
CA CYS A 529 29.69 -5.12 8.04
C CYS A 529 28.91 -4.04 8.81
N PHE A 530 27.68 -3.76 8.40
CA PHE A 530 26.82 -2.82 9.10
C PHE A 530 26.26 -3.41 10.40
N LEU A 531 26.03 -2.54 11.38
CA LEU A 531 25.31 -2.88 12.59
C LEU A 531 23.97 -2.14 12.63
N ASP A 532 22.89 -2.89 12.77
CA ASP A 532 21.57 -2.35 13.10
C ASP A 532 21.53 -1.97 14.58
N ALA A 533 21.43 -0.66 14.83
CA ALA A 533 21.32 -0.09 16.17
C ALA A 533 19.87 0.25 16.58
N THR A 534 18.90 0.21 15.66
CA THR A 534 17.49 0.63 15.89
C THR A 534 16.62 -0.51 16.42
N SER A 535 16.98 -1.77 16.16
CA SER A 535 16.33 -2.96 16.73
C SER A 535 16.31 -2.96 18.27
N ALA A 536 15.18 -3.24 18.92
CA ALA A 536 14.86 -2.80 20.29
C ALA A 536 15.82 -3.23 21.44
N ASP A 537 16.62 -4.29 21.30
CA ASP A 537 17.31 -4.92 22.45
C ASP A 537 18.84 -5.04 22.33
N ARG A 538 19.44 -4.91 21.15
CA ARG A 538 20.91 -4.98 20.94
C ARG A 538 21.34 -4.54 19.54
N PHE A 539 22.65 -4.48 19.28
CA PHE A 539 23.20 -4.28 17.93
C PHE A 539 23.23 -5.60 17.15
N TYR A 540 22.62 -5.63 15.96
CA TYR A 540 22.62 -6.81 15.09
C TYR A 540 23.55 -6.63 13.91
N ARG A 541 24.32 -7.67 13.59
CA ARG A 541 25.16 -7.68 12.38
C ARG A 541 24.29 -7.91 11.15
N ILE A 542 24.48 -7.07 10.14
CA ILE A 542 23.85 -7.24 8.83
C ILE A 542 24.89 -7.87 7.92
N ASP A 543 24.60 -9.07 7.44
CA ASP A 543 25.52 -9.77 6.54
C ASP A 543 25.53 -9.09 5.16
N ARG A 544 26.67 -9.14 4.49
CA ARG A 544 26.87 -8.48 3.18
C ARG A 544 25.84 -8.87 2.13
N SER A 545 25.38 -10.12 2.14
CA SER A 545 24.33 -10.61 1.23
C SER A 545 22.93 -10.05 1.54
N GLN A 546 22.75 -9.31 2.63
CA GLN A 546 21.48 -8.72 3.06
C GLN A 546 21.47 -7.20 2.91
N GLU A 547 22.58 -6.56 2.52
CA GLU A 547 22.69 -5.10 2.48
C GLU A 547 21.74 -4.45 1.45
N HIS A 548 21.49 -5.11 0.32
CA HIS A 548 20.50 -4.67 -0.67
C HIS A 548 19.04 -4.81 -0.19
N LEU A 549 18.81 -5.50 0.93
CA LEU A 549 17.48 -5.70 1.53
C LEU A 549 17.17 -4.68 2.63
N HIS A 550 18.13 -3.83 2.97
CA HIS A 550 18.02 -2.88 4.08
C HIS A 550 18.28 -1.46 3.59
N PHE A 551 17.50 -0.52 4.10
CA PHE A 551 17.69 0.90 3.83
C PHE A 551 18.40 1.59 5.00
N VAL A 552 19.14 2.65 4.68
CA VAL A 552 19.85 3.48 5.64
C VAL A 552 18.93 3.96 6.79
N MET A 553 17.68 4.32 6.47
CA MET A 553 16.67 4.75 7.46
C MET A 553 16.16 3.64 8.37
N GLU A 554 16.34 2.37 8.00
CA GLU A 554 15.90 1.24 8.83
C GLU A 554 16.86 0.99 9.99
N ILE A 555 18.15 1.31 9.81
CA ILE A 555 19.22 0.98 10.76
C ILE A 555 19.84 2.22 11.43
N SER A 556 19.44 3.42 11.01
CA SER A 556 19.96 4.70 11.50
C SER A 556 18.90 5.80 11.46
N GLN A 557 18.96 6.70 12.44
CA GLN A 557 18.27 7.99 12.41
C GLN A 557 19.25 9.11 12.04
N ASP A 558 20.38 9.22 12.77
CA ASP A 558 21.43 10.23 12.52
C ASP A 558 22.86 9.64 12.50
N GLU A 559 23.05 8.38 12.90
CA GLU A 559 24.34 7.72 13.06
C GLU A 559 24.28 6.24 12.63
N ILE A 560 25.22 5.81 11.79
CA ILE A 560 25.44 4.42 11.37
C ILE A 560 26.66 3.87 12.10
N PHE A 561 26.59 2.58 12.46
CA PHE A 561 27.70 1.85 13.06
C PHE A 561 28.18 0.74 12.13
N ILE A 562 29.50 0.64 11.97
CA ILE A 562 30.15 -0.42 11.20
C ILE A 562 31.06 -1.24 12.11
N LEU A 563 31.00 -2.56 11.94
CA LEU A 563 31.86 -3.51 12.63
C LEU A 563 33.03 -3.87 11.72
N ASP A 564 34.25 -3.58 12.16
CA ASP A 564 35.47 -3.97 11.46
C ASP A 564 36.19 -5.09 12.24
N PRO A 565 36.19 -6.33 11.72
CA PRO A 565 36.79 -7.47 12.42
C PRO A 565 38.32 -7.46 12.44
N ASP A 566 38.97 -6.76 11.52
CA ASP A 566 40.43 -6.74 11.40
C ASP A 566 41.04 -5.41 11.93
N MET A 567 40.27 -4.68 12.74
CA MET A 567 40.71 -3.44 13.35
C MET A 567 41.83 -3.72 14.35
N VAL A 568 43.07 -3.37 13.99
CA VAL A 568 44.24 -3.56 14.84
C VAL A 568 44.32 -2.45 15.88
N VAL A 569 44.08 -2.79 17.15
CA VAL A 569 44.45 -1.94 18.29
C VAL A 569 45.98 -1.92 18.35
N SER A 570 46.62 -0.81 17.99
CA SER A 570 48.07 -0.72 17.92
C SER A 570 48.74 -1.05 19.26
N GLN A 571 49.54 -2.13 19.29
CA GLN A 571 50.68 -2.29 20.21
C GLN A 571 51.98 -1.88 19.47
N PRO A 572 52.99 -1.33 20.16
CA PRO A 572 54.11 -0.66 19.50
C PRO A 572 55.26 -1.59 19.04
N ALA A 573 55.79 -1.24 17.85
CA ALA A 573 57.17 -1.35 17.36
C ALA A 573 57.75 -2.68 16.82
N GLY A 574 58.39 -2.58 15.63
CA GLY A 574 59.38 -3.52 15.08
C GLY A 574 59.73 -3.27 13.59
N THR A 575 61.00 -3.02 13.27
CA THR A 575 61.61 -2.43 12.05
C THR A 575 61.71 -3.30 10.75
N PRO A 576 61.93 -2.69 9.56
CA PRO A 576 62.01 -3.32 8.22
C PRO A 576 63.49 -3.67 7.83
N PRO A 577 63.84 -4.45 6.76
CA PRO A 577 63.75 -3.99 5.34
C PRO A 577 63.66 -5.08 4.23
N GLY A 578 63.43 -4.64 2.98
CA GLY A 578 63.94 -5.33 1.78
C GLY A 578 63.04 -5.34 0.53
N MET A 579 63.23 -4.40 -0.39
CA MET A 579 62.82 -4.49 -1.81
C MET A 579 64.01 -4.97 -2.67
N PRO A 580 63.77 -5.52 -3.88
CA PRO A 580 64.09 -4.71 -5.07
C PRO A 580 63.10 -4.77 -6.26
N ASP A 581 63.24 -3.76 -7.12
CA ASP A 581 62.48 -3.26 -8.27
C ASP A 581 62.18 -4.19 -9.47
N LEU A 582 61.10 -3.84 -10.23
CA LEU A 582 61.15 -3.61 -11.69
C LEU A 582 59.86 -2.93 -12.26
N VAL A 583 59.98 -1.61 -12.47
CA VAL A 583 59.43 -0.63 -13.45
C VAL A 583 58.28 -1.00 -14.43
N VAL A 584 57.21 -0.17 -14.48
CA VAL A 584 56.79 0.77 -15.58
C VAL A 584 55.29 1.19 -15.46
N GLU A 585 55.11 2.50 -15.24
CA GLU A 585 54.06 3.49 -15.65
C GLU A 585 52.53 3.30 -15.49
N GLN A 586 51.89 4.46 -15.24
CA GLN A 586 50.46 4.80 -15.08
C GLN A 586 49.65 4.54 -16.38
N ALA A 587 48.35 4.24 -16.39
CA ALA A 587 47.24 4.94 -15.74
C ALA A 587 45.87 4.19 -15.80
N SER A 588 44.96 4.58 -14.90
CA SER A 588 43.48 4.60 -14.99
C SER A 588 42.66 3.31 -15.24
N GLY A 589 41.66 3.08 -14.36
CA GLY A 589 40.52 2.18 -14.57
C GLY A 589 40.71 0.79 -13.95
N SER A 590 39.75 0.34 -13.13
CA SER A 590 39.63 -1.08 -12.77
C SER A 590 39.63 -1.94 -14.04
N PRO A 591 40.41 -3.03 -14.14
CA PRO A 591 40.51 -3.78 -15.37
C PRO A 591 39.17 -4.49 -15.65
N VAL A 592 38.50 -3.99 -16.68
CA VAL A 592 37.69 -4.76 -17.63
C VAL A 592 38.37 -6.12 -17.81
N SER A 593 37.68 -7.24 -17.60
CA SER A 593 38.31 -8.55 -17.78
C SER A 593 38.89 -8.66 -19.20
N SER A 594 39.92 -9.49 -19.42
CA SER A 594 40.51 -9.65 -20.77
C SER A 594 39.45 -10.00 -21.82
N GLU A 595 38.41 -10.72 -21.39
CA GLU A 595 37.26 -11.11 -22.21
C GLU A 595 36.29 -9.94 -22.45
N ASP A 596 36.06 -9.07 -21.47
CA ASP A 596 35.21 -7.88 -21.65
C ASP A 596 35.83 -6.89 -22.66
N HIS A 597 37.16 -6.72 -22.64
CA HIS A 597 37.84 -5.90 -23.65
C HIS A 597 37.78 -6.57 -25.04
N ALA A 598 37.88 -7.90 -25.10
CA ALA A 598 37.74 -8.65 -26.34
C ALA A 598 36.32 -8.57 -26.92
N ILE A 599 35.27 -8.63 -26.09
CA ILE A 599 33.88 -8.44 -26.50
C ILE A 599 33.67 -7.05 -27.12
N LEU A 600 34.13 -6.00 -26.46
CA LEU A 600 33.98 -4.64 -26.96
C LEU A 600 34.69 -4.46 -28.31
N GLN A 601 35.92 -4.97 -28.44
CA GLN A 601 36.66 -4.92 -29.71
C GLN A 601 35.99 -5.75 -30.81
N ALA A 602 35.43 -6.92 -30.47
CA ALA A 602 34.70 -7.75 -31.43
C ALA A 602 33.45 -7.04 -31.97
N VAL A 603 32.69 -6.35 -31.11
CA VAL A 603 31.51 -5.56 -31.52
C VAL A 603 31.90 -4.38 -32.41
N ILE A 604 32.95 -3.64 -32.03
CA ILE A 604 33.46 -2.49 -32.80
C ILE A 604 34.00 -2.96 -34.17
N ALA A 605 34.71 -4.09 -34.21
CA ALA A 605 35.25 -4.67 -35.44
C ALA A 605 34.20 -5.38 -36.30
N GLY A 606 33.00 -5.65 -35.76
CA GLY A 606 31.95 -6.39 -36.46
C GLY A 606 32.18 -7.90 -36.54
N ASP A 607 32.99 -8.47 -35.67
CA ASP A 607 33.35 -9.90 -35.65
C ASP A 607 32.40 -10.68 -34.72
N LEU A 608 31.31 -11.21 -35.29
CA LEU A 608 30.31 -12.01 -34.56
C LEU A 608 30.91 -13.26 -33.93
N MET A 609 31.87 -13.92 -34.58
CA MET A 609 32.45 -15.17 -34.08
C MET A 609 33.28 -14.94 -32.82
N LYS A 610 34.09 -13.87 -32.81
CA LYS A 610 34.84 -13.47 -31.60
C LYS A 610 33.94 -12.97 -30.47
N LEU A 611 32.83 -12.31 -30.81
CA LEU A 611 31.81 -11.92 -29.81
C LEU A 611 31.23 -13.16 -29.12
N ILE A 612 30.81 -14.17 -29.90
CA ILE A 612 30.25 -15.41 -29.36
C ILE A 612 31.27 -16.17 -28.51
N GLU A 613 32.53 -16.24 -28.96
CA GLU A 613 33.62 -16.91 -28.25
C GLU A 613 33.92 -16.22 -26.91
N SER A 614 34.08 -14.89 -26.91
CA SER A 614 34.38 -14.12 -25.70
C SER A 614 33.21 -14.10 -24.71
N TYR A 615 31.97 -14.10 -25.20
CA TYR A 615 30.76 -14.24 -24.37
C TYR A 615 30.69 -15.62 -23.70
N LYS A 616 31.01 -16.70 -24.44
CA LYS A 616 31.07 -18.06 -23.87
C LYS A 616 32.19 -18.23 -22.83
N ASN A 617 33.27 -17.45 -22.94
CA ASN A 617 34.37 -17.42 -21.99
C ASN A 617 34.08 -16.59 -20.73
N GLY A 618 32.86 -16.03 -20.61
CA GLY A 618 32.39 -15.36 -19.40
C GLY A 618 32.44 -13.83 -19.44
N GLY A 619 32.69 -13.22 -20.60
CA GLY A 619 32.56 -11.78 -20.75
C GLY A 619 31.10 -11.32 -20.73
N SER A 620 30.85 -10.09 -20.25
CA SER A 620 29.50 -9.55 -20.03
C SER A 620 28.99 -8.74 -21.22
N LEU A 621 27.71 -8.91 -21.59
CA LEU A 621 27.05 -8.04 -22.60
C LEU A 621 26.61 -6.67 -22.04
N LEU A 622 26.72 -6.48 -20.72
CA LEU A 622 26.39 -5.22 -20.03
C LEU A 622 27.54 -4.23 -19.97
N ILE A 623 28.69 -4.56 -20.57
CA ILE A 623 29.84 -3.66 -20.56
C ILE A 623 29.52 -2.38 -21.35
N GLN A 624 30.08 -1.29 -20.84
CA GLN A 624 30.02 0.00 -21.49
C GLN A 624 31.41 0.37 -21.99
N GLY A 625 31.47 0.95 -23.18
CA GLY A 625 32.70 1.49 -23.73
C GLY A 625 33.18 2.74 -22.97
N PRO A 626 34.34 3.31 -23.36
CA PRO A 626 34.92 4.50 -22.72
C PRO A 626 34.03 5.75 -22.73
N ASP A 627 33.04 5.81 -23.63
CA ASP A 627 32.03 6.84 -23.81
C ASP A 627 30.70 6.53 -23.07
N HIS A 628 30.71 5.49 -22.22
CA HIS A 628 29.53 4.90 -21.59
C HIS A 628 28.47 4.39 -22.59
N CYS A 629 28.81 4.18 -23.87
CA CYS A 629 27.93 3.51 -24.81
C CYS A 629 27.88 2.01 -24.52
N SER A 630 26.67 1.42 -24.49
CA SER A 630 26.54 -0.04 -24.44
C SER A 630 26.95 -0.70 -25.75
N LEU A 631 27.24 -2.01 -25.71
CA LEU A 631 27.52 -2.79 -26.92
C LEU A 631 26.43 -2.67 -27.99
N LEU A 632 25.17 -2.53 -27.59
CA LEU A 632 24.05 -2.35 -28.52
C LEU A 632 24.11 -1.01 -29.26
N HIS A 633 24.63 0.06 -28.64
CA HIS A 633 24.87 1.34 -29.32
C HIS A 633 25.96 1.21 -30.38
N TYR A 634 27.07 0.53 -30.06
CA TYR A 634 28.15 0.29 -31.01
C TYR A 634 27.68 -0.55 -32.19
N ALA A 635 27.00 -1.67 -31.94
CA ALA A 635 26.46 -2.54 -32.98
C ALA A 635 25.41 -1.84 -33.86
N ALA A 636 24.56 -0.99 -33.26
CA ALA A 636 23.57 -0.21 -33.99
C ALA A 636 24.20 0.91 -34.84
N LYS A 637 25.25 1.55 -34.34
CA LYS A 637 26.02 2.58 -35.03
C LYS A 637 26.82 2.02 -36.20
N THR A 638 27.41 0.83 -36.07
CA THR A 638 28.15 0.18 -37.16
C THR A 638 27.23 -0.51 -38.17
N GLY A 639 25.95 -0.74 -37.82
CA GLY A 639 24.98 -1.37 -38.72
C GLY A 639 25.05 -2.89 -38.76
N ASN A 640 25.76 -3.53 -37.82
CA ASN A 640 25.97 -4.97 -37.79
C ASN A 640 24.72 -5.71 -37.27
N GLY A 641 23.76 -5.95 -38.14
CA GLY A 641 22.47 -6.57 -37.79
C GLY A 641 22.57 -7.94 -37.11
N GLU A 642 23.57 -8.75 -37.47
CA GLU A 642 23.77 -10.07 -36.84
C GLU A 642 24.24 -9.95 -35.38
N ILE A 643 25.11 -8.98 -35.10
CA ILE A 643 25.57 -8.67 -33.73
C ILE A 643 24.43 -8.06 -32.92
N VAL A 644 23.66 -7.14 -33.52
CA VAL A 644 22.46 -6.57 -32.88
C VAL A 644 21.50 -7.69 -32.49
N LYS A 645 21.19 -8.60 -33.42
CA LYS A 645 20.32 -9.75 -33.13
C LYS A 645 20.89 -10.63 -32.02
N TYR A 646 22.18 -10.94 -32.06
CA TYR A 646 22.81 -11.76 -31.03
C TYR A 646 22.72 -11.13 -29.63
N ILE A 647 22.98 -9.82 -29.52
CA ILE A 647 22.87 -9.05 -28.28
C ILE A 647 21.41 -9.00 -27.80
N LEU A 648 20.44 -8.85 -28.71
CA LEU A 648 19.01 -8.84 -28.35
C LEU A 648 18.49 -10.21 -27.89
N ASP A 649 19.01 -11.30 -28.45
CA ASP A 649 18.60 -12.67 -28.12
C ASP A 649 19.20 -13.16 -26.78
N HIS A 650 20.35 -12.61 -26.35
CA HIS A 650 21.10 -13.10 -25.18
C HIS A 650 21.35 -12.04 -24.09
N GLY A 651 21.10 -10.76 -24.38
CA GLY A 651 21.30 -9.64 -23.47
C GLY A 651 20.03 -9.24 -22.74
N PRO A 652 20.16 -8.54 -21.60
CA PRO A 652 19.02 -8.06 -20.81
C PRO A 652 18.23 -6.97 -21.55
N SER A 653 16.91 -6.96 -21.34
CA SER A 653 15.97 -6.07 -22.04
C SER A 653 16.21 -4.59 -21.79
N GLU A 654 16.86 -4.25 -20.68
CA GLU A 654 17.25 -2.90 -20.27
C GLU A 654 18.21 -2.23 -21.27
N LEU A 655 18.93 -3.01 -22.09
CA LEU A 655 19.85 -2.50 -23.11
C LEU A 655 19.13 -1.81 -24.28
N LEU A 656 17.89 -2.19 -24.59
CA LEU A 656 17.12 -1.68 -25.74
C LEU A 656 16.92 -0.16 -25.70
N ASP A 657 16.71 0.34 -24.49
CA ASP A 657 16.22 1.67 -24.20
C ASP A 657 17.20 2.46 -23.31
N MET A 658 18.40 1.90 -23.06
CA MET A 658 19.51 2.58 -22.41
C MET A 658 19.94 3.78 -23.27
N ALA A 659 20.15 4.92 -22.65
CA ALA A 659 20.66 6.13 -23.31
C ALA A 659 22.16 6.25 -23.08
N ASP A 660 22.93 6.62 -24.11
CA ASP A 660 24.34 6.94 -23.93
C ASP A 660 24.54 8.25 -23.15
N SER A 661 25.68 8.37 -22.48
CA SER A 661 25.94 9.49 -21.56
C SER A 661 26.24 10.83 -22.24
N GLU A 662 26.66 10.82 -23.52
CA GLU A 662 27.16 11.99 -24.22
C GLU A 662 26.05 12.71 -24.99
N THR A 663 25.19 11.96 -25.68
CA THR A 663 24.12 12.51 -26.51
C THR A 663 22.72 12.12 -26.02
N GLY A 664 22.60 11.22 -25.06
CA GLY A 664 21.31 10.69 -24.60
C GLY A 664 20.59 9.87 -25.65
N GLU A 665 21.28 9.43 -26.71
CA GLU A 665 20.68 8.64 -27.79
C GLU A 665 20.55 7.18 -27.35
N THR A 666 19.46 6.52 -27.77
CA THR A 666 19.33 5.07 -27.64
C THR A 666 19.95 4.35 -28.84
N ALA A 667 20.09 3.03 -28.78
CA ALA A 667 20.52 2.23 -29.93
C ALA A 667 19.67 2.49 -31.19
N LEU A 668 18.35 2.71 -31.03
CA LEU A 668 17.46 3.03 -32.15
C LEU A 668 17.75 4.42 -32.76
N HIS A 669 18.13 5.41 -31.94
CA HIS A 669 18.58 6.72 -32.44
C HIS A 669 19.88 6.60 -33.24
N LYS A 670 20.85 5.82 -32.76
CA LYS A 670 22.12 5.57 -33.48
C LYS A 670 21.85 4.87 -34.82
N ALA A 671 21.01 3.84 -34.84
CA ALA A 671 20.63 3.14 -36.08
C ALA A 671 19.89 4.06 -37.08
N ALA A 672 18.97 4.89 -36.59
CA ALA A 672 18.22 5.86 -37.40
C ALA A 672 19.13 6.95 -37.98
N CYS A 673 20.09 7.44 -37.18
CA CYS A 673 21.08 8.43 -37.62
C CYS A 673 21.99 7.89 -38.74
N GLN A 674 22.28 6.59 -38.73
CA GLN A 674 23.11 5.91 -39.72
C GLN A 674 22.30 5.36 -40.92
N ARG A 675 20.98 5.60 -40.96
CA ARG A 675 20.07 5.10 -42.01
C ARG A 675 20.05 3.57 -42.13
N ASN A 676 20.35 2.86 -41.03
CA ASN A 676 20.41 1.40 -41.00
C ASN A 676 19.01 0.80 -40.80
N ARG A 677 18.22 0.74 -41.88
CA ARG A 677 16.81 0.29 -41.86
C ARG A 677 16.62 -1.11 -41.26
N ALA A 678 17.49 -2.06 -41.61
CA ALA A 678 17.43 -3.44 -41.10
C ALA A 678 17.64 -3.51 -39.57
N VAL A 679 18.59 -2.73 -39.04
CA VAL A 679 18.82 -2.64 -37.59
C VAL A 679 17.66 -1.92 -36.89
N CYS A 680 17.11 -0.87 -37.49
CA CYS A 680 15.92 -0.20 -36.95
C CYS A 680 14.74 -1.16 -36.84
N GLN A 681 14.49 -1.99 -37.86
CA GLN A 681 13.46 -3.02 -37.83
C GLN A 681 13.70 -4.03 -36.69
N LEU A 682 14.92 -4.55 -36.56
CA LEU A 682 15.28 -5.50 -35.49
C LEU A 682 15.04 -4.92 -34.09
N LEU A 683 15.45 -3.66 -33.86
CA LEU A 683 15.25 -2.97 -32.59
C LEU A 683 13.76 -2.69 -32.31
N VAL A 684 12.99 -2.29 -33.33
CA VAL A 684 11.54 -2.05 -33.20
C VAL A 684 10.78 -3.35 -32.92
N ASP A 685 11.15 -4.44 -33.58
CA ASP A 685 10.53 -5.76 -33.36
C ASP A 685 10.91 -6.34 -31.99
N ALA A 686 12.11 -6.03 -31.48
CA ALA A 686 12.52 -6.34 -30.11
C ALA A 686 11.90 -5.41 -29.03
N GLY A 687 11.10 -4.41 -29.43
CA GLY A 687 10.31 -3.59 -28.53
C GLY A 687 10.93 -2.25 -28.11
N ALA A 688 11.98 -1.77 -28.80
CA ALA A 688 12.59 -0.47 -28.53
C ALA A 688 11.55 0.67 -28.55
N SER A 689 11.72 1.66 -27.67
CA SER A 689 10.81 2.80 -27.58
C SER A 689 10.97 3.74 -28.77
N LEU A 690 9.86 3.95 -29.49
CA LEU A 690 9.76 4.92 -30.58
C LEU A 690 9.61 6.37 -30.06
N ARG A 691 9.33 6.55 -28.76
CA ARG A 691 8.95 7.84 -28.16
C ARG A 691 10.02 8.45 -27.26
N LYS A 692 11.07 7.71 -26.92
CA LYS A 692 12.18 8.28 -26.13
C LYS A 692 12.85 9.37 -26.93
N THR A 693 13.16 10.48 -26.27
CA THR A 693 13.88 11.59 -26.87
C THR A 693 15.31 11.62 -26.37
N ASP A 694 16.23 12.01 -27.24
CA ASP A 694 17.61 12.30 -26.87
C ASP A 694 17.77 13.61 -26.06
N SER A 695 19.01 13.97 -25.72
CA SER A 695 19.34 15.22 -25.00
C SER A 695 18.94 16.52 -25.74
N LYS A 696 18.68 16.44 -27.05
CA LYS A 696 18.21 17.55 -27.89
C LYS A 696 16.68 17.52 -28.09
N GLY A 697 15.98 16.63 -27.36
CA GLY A 697 14.54 16.47 -27.44
C GLY A 697 14.05 15.76 -28.71
N LYS A 698 14.93 15.10 -29.47
CA LYS A 698 14.58 14.49 -30.76
C LYS A 698 14.28 13.01 -30.61
N THR A 699 13.25 12.53 -31.30
CA THR A 699 12.90 11.10 -31.37
C THR A 699 13.72 10.36 -32.43
N PRO A 700 13.72 9.00 -32.45
CA PRO A 700 14.39 8.24 -33.50
C PRO A 700 13.84 8.54 -34.90
N GLN A 701 12.54 8.81 -35.02
CA GLN A 701 11.88 9.23 -36.27
C GLN A 701 12.48 10.56 -36.77
N GLU A 702 12.58 11.56 -35.90
CA GLU A 702 13.13 12.87 -36.25
C GLU A 702 14.63 12.79 -36.57
N ARG A 703 15.36 11.84 -35.95
CA ARG A 703 16.74 11.53 -36.32
C ARG A 703 16.85 10.87 -37.69
N ALA A 704 15.95 9.96 -38.07
CA ALA A 704 15.90 9.42 -39.43
C ALA A 704 15.60 10.52 -40.47
N GLN A 705 14.68 11.45 -40.15
CA GLN A 705 14.35 12.58 -41.01
C GLN A 705 15.54 13.53 -41.19
N GLN A 706 16.26 13.86 -40.12
CA GLN A 706 17.47 14.70 -40.17
C GLN A 706 18.65 14.00 -40.84
N ALA A 707 18.73 12.69 -40.68
CA ALA A 707 19.67 11.88 -41.43
C ALA A 707 19.32 11.87 -42.91
N GLY A 708 18.13 12.28 -43.36
CA GLY A 708 17.74 12.31 -44.78
C GLY A 708 17.19 10.98 -45.30
N ASP A 709 16.60 10.16 -44.43
CA ASP A 709 15.89 8.93 -44.78
C ASP A 709 14.38 9.05 -44.45
N PRO A 710 13.59 9.68 -45.35
CA PRO A 710 12.17 9.92 -45.11
C PRO A 710 11.33 8.63 -45.10
N ASP A 711 11.76 7.59 -45.83
CA ASP A 711 11.05 6.30 -45.83
C ASP A 711 11.18 5.61 -44.46
N LEU A 712 12.36 5.67 -43.85
CA LEU A 712 12.59 5.14 -42.50
C LEU A 712 11.83 5.95 -41.44
N ALA A 713 11.78 7.29 -41.60
CA ALA A 713 10.97 8.14 -40.73
C ALA A 713 9.48 7.77 -40.81
N ALA A 714 8.94 7.60 -42.03
CA ALA A 714 7.56 7.18 -42.23
C ALA A 714 7.29 5.77 -41.67
N TYR A 715 8.25 4.85 -41.80
CA TYR A 715 8.16 3.54 -41.17
C TYR A 715 8.06 3.65 -39.64
N LEU A 716 8.95 4.41 -38.99
CA LEU A 716 8.94 4.58 -37.53
C LEU A 716 7.65 5.26 -37.05
N GLU A 717 7.14 6.24 -37.79
CA GLU A 717 5.86 6.91 -37.53
C GLU A 717 4.67 5.96 -37.64
N SER A 718 4.63 5.13 -38.69
CA SER A 718 3.54 4.16 -38.88
C SER A 718 3.48 3.14 -37.75
N ARG A 719 4.64 2.69 -37.24
CA ARG A 719 4.75 1.77 -36.11
C ARG A 719 4.39 2.45 -34.79
N GLN A 720 4.60 3.76 -34.67
CA GLN A 720 4.17 4.56 -33.53
C GLN A 720 2.64 4.70 -33.50
N ASN A 721 1.99 5.00 -34.63
CA ASN A 721 0.53 5.17 -34.71
C ASN A 721 -0.25 3.86 -34.52
N TYR A 722 0.29 2.72 -34.99
CA TYR A 722 -0.34 1.41 -34.76
C TYR A 722 -0.43 1.03 -33.26
N LYS A 723 0.52 1.49 -32.43
CA LYS A 723 0.46 1.32 -30.97
C LYS A 723 -0.51 2.28 -30.27
N VAL A 724 -0.91 3.38 -30.92
CA VAL A 724 -1.86 4.39 -30.39
C VAL A 724 -3.31 4.00 -30.66
N ILE A 725 -3.63 3.45 -31.84
CA ILE A 725 -5.01 3.07 -32.21
C ILE A 725 -5.57 1.94 -31.32
N GLY A 726 -4.71 1.05 -30.81
CA GLY A 726 -5.14 0.05 -29.80
C GLY A 726 -5.50 0.63 -28.43
N HIS A 727 -5.24 1.93 -28.20
CA HIS A 727 -5.41 2.61 -26.92
C HIS A 727 -6.53 3.67 -26.94
N GLU A 728 -6.99 4.12 -28.12
CA GLU A 728 -8.04 5.14 -28.28
C GLU A 728 -9.47 4.57 -28.25
N ASP A 729 -9.68 3.28 -28.57
CA ASP A 729 -11.00 2.61 -28.49
C ASP A 729 -11.52 2.43 -27.03
N LEU A 730 -10.77 2.89 -26.02
CA LEU A 730 -11.11 2.77 -24.59
C LEU A 730 -11.47 4.12 -23.92
N GLU A 731 -11.36 5.27 -24.60
CA GLU A 731 -11.60 6.59 -23.99
C GLU A 731 -12.96 7.24 -24.32
N THR A 732 -13.81 6.60 -25.13
CA THR A 732 -15.14 7.11 -25.48
C THR A 732 -16.27 6.14 -25.12
N ALA A 733 -16.54 6.00 -23.82
CA ALA A 733 -17.83 5.52 -23.32
C ALA A 733 -18.17 6.25 -22.00
N VAL A 734 -19.05 7.26 -22.11
CA VAL A 734 -19.62 8.07 -21.02
C VAL A 734 -20.74 7.31 -20.33
#